data_AF-A0A6L7X5H4-F1
#
_entry.id   AF-A0A6L7X5H4-F1
#
_cell.length_a   1.000
_cell.length_b   1.000
_cell.length_c   1.000
_cell.angle_alpha   90.00
_cell.angle_beta   90.00
_cell.angle_gamma   90.00
#
_symmetry.space_group_name_H-M   'P 1'
#
loop_
_entity.id
_entity.type
_entity.pdbx_description
1 polymer ?
#
loop_
_entity_poly.entity_id
_entity_poly.type
_entity_poly.pdbx_seq_one_letter_code
_entity_poly.pdbx_strand_id
1 'polypeptide(L)'
;MPRGNRPPYPYDCMVDGVGLMLSTGADGTVAWRERKLDFFAPRVSQTDQSYAQFPPEDETTWAVDDLSGGYGQRAVPRGGSTGYAHGLADTRIPYQVTLPPEVVTTPITASGAITDHFELDDVMYVLTGSAIYRSRNGRTWTLTKAFEPGVTARSAAVFKGRAERPMAFVAVGGSVADEPFWTFDGTTWTQHAGQFANPTAVLRTGDSGQTYADLTHAVSDADAGTYGHLDSLGAVSDGAWLLVGGKAPFAAVAIEMNAAANGNAAELAAEYWNGLAWTTVDELSDGTAQGGKTLARDGDVRFEEPANWRETTINGLEAFWLRLTVGSALDSSTRINELAVREVRKADAFLVIGSQLARVSGETGAPRLSTSMDGGVASTWSSGAPVGDGASAANALVSLDGTAYVVKEDGLYAQRPGADGGAVAEHAWSQRARDSSPYSGRGSAVWRGYLWLPMSQGLYRFRSGDLKPVGPERLRENDSPIRGRITACAGDAHFLYAALRDETGQTTLLAFNPDQRSWHPLARLGQVDCRHLWVSDRPGPNPRLYVGVGGSLATMVLPRGSANPLHDPNCRFAASAEVYLSRFDAAFAAQPKAFLALTLSGDRLTASTWVDVAYRLAAGARFEPLGRFAASGQRIEFGSKAAATAIDLRLTLHSDDPTTTPVVHAASLAYAIRADFKRVFQFVVRIADQAPLRDGRRDRRSGRVIKQAIAAAAATREPVVLVSPDGEHIEALVRGAEAQGRRSEAGRDLEWLMPVTATEYRPTAGTGTHNRLAAYAHQAQAAYLHTQLARL
;
A
#
# COMPACT_ATOMS: atom_id res chain seq x y z
N MET A 1 17.50 -41.84 40.57
CA MET A 1 18.25 -42.58 39.53
C MET A 1 17.36 -43.67 38.98
N PRO A 2 16.93 -43.58 37.71
CA PRO A 2 16.14 -44.64 37.08
C PRO A 2 16.99 -45.91 37.02
N ARG A 3 16.38 -47.09 37.19
CA ARG A 3 17.04 -48.40 37.08
C ARG A 3 17.81 -48.46 35.75
N GLY A 4 19.14 -48.44 35.84
CA GLY A 4 20.03 -48.32 34.67
C GLY A 4 19.83 -49.46 33.68
N ASN A 5 19.92 -49.11 32.39
CA ASN A 5 20.00 -50.02 31.25
C ASN A 5 21.01 -51.11 31.56
N ARG A 6 20.52 -52.29 31.96
CA ARG A 6 21.39 -53.46 32.08
C ARG A 6 21.59 -53.99 30.67
N PRO A 7 22.84 -54.28 30.26
CA PRO A 7 23.08 -54.95 29.00
C PRO A 7 22.25 -56.24 28.94
N PRO A 8 21.83 -56.70 27.75
CA PRO A 8 20.89 -57.81 27.59
C PRO A 8 21.52 -59.14 28.02
N TYR A 9 21.69 -59.36 29.32
CA TYR A 9 22.33 -60.53 29.90
C TYR A 9 21.40 -61.75 29.80
N PRO A 10 21.90 -62.94 29.37
CA PRO A 10 23.31 -63.32 29.18
C PRO A 10 23.87 -63.15 27.76
N TYR A 11 23.20 -62.38 26.89
CA TYR A 11 23.53 -62.20 25.47
C TYR A 11 24.36 -60.93 25.21
N ASP A 12 24.90 -60.79 23.99
CA ASP A 12 25.63 -59.59 23.57
C ASP A 12 24.71 -58.47 23.12
N CYS A 13 23.62 -58.80 22.42
CA CYS A 13 22.54 -57.90 22.03
C CYS A 13 21.20 -58.66 21.94
N MET A 14 20.08 -57.97 21.72
CA MET A 14 18.82 -58.60 21.36
C MET A 14 18.22 -57.95 20.12
N VAL A 15 17.57 -58.73 19.25
CA VAL A 15 16.76 -58.24 18.14
C VAL A 15 15.37 -58.83 18.28
N ASP A 16 14.35 -57.99 18.46
CA ASP A 16 12.95 -58.39 18.63
C ASP A 16 12.72 -59.43 19.74
N GLY A 17 13.35 -59.21 20.90
CA GLY A 17 13.29 -60.16 22.02
C GLY A 17 14.21 -61.38 21.89
N VAL A 18 14.88 -61.56 20.75
CA VAL A 18 15.80 -62.67 20.49
C VAL A 18 17.21 -62.29 20.93
N GLY A 19 17.71 -62.88 22.01
CA GLY A 19 19.11 -62.70 22.43
C GLY A 19 20.10 -63.28 21.44
N LEU A 20 21.19 -62.57 21.12
CA LEU A 20 22.18 -62.95 20.12
C LEU A 20 23.60 -62.86 20.69
N MET A 21 24.46 -63.79 20.26
CA MET A 21 25.91 -63.69 20.47
C MET A 21 26.55 -63.12 19.22
N LEU A 22 27.35 -62.08 19.38
CA LEU A 22 28.05 -61.44 18.29
C LEU A 22 29.39 -62.14 18.05
N SER A 23 29.85 -62.15 16.80
CA SER A 23 31.17 -62.70 16.47
C SER A 23 32.25 -61.87 17.13
N THR A 24 33.34 -62.50 17.56
CA THR A 24 34.51 -61.78 18.08
C THR A 24 35.59 -61.65 17.02
N GLY A 25 36.34 -60.55 17.05
CA GLY A 25 37.60 -60.38 16.32
C GLY A 25 38.68 -61.34 16.83
N ALA A 26 39.84 -61.35 16.16
CA ALA A 26 41.00 -62.16 16.56
C ALA A 26 41.53 -61.80 17.97
N ASP A 27 41.18 -60.62 18.46
CA ASP A 27 41.51 -60.05 19.77
C ASP A 27 40.44 -60.31 20.85
N GLY A 28 39.36 -61.04 20.53
CA GLY A 28 38.26 -61.32 21.46
C GLY A 28 37.23 -60.19 21.57
N THR A 29 37.39 -59.09 20.84
CA THR A 29 36.43 -57.97 20.85
C THR A 29 35.16 -58.32 20.08
N VAL A 30 34.00 -57.95 20.60
CA VAL A 30 32.72 -58.14 19.90
C VAL A 30 32.69 -57.26 18.64
N ALA A 31 32.48 -57.89 17.47
CA ALA A 31 32.43 -57.23 16.17
C ALA A 31 31.10 -56.48 15.97
N TRP A 32 31.02 -55.29 16.57
CA TRP A 32 29.93 -54.33 16.43
C TRP A 32 30.48 -52.98 15.97
N ARG A 33 29.79 -52.33 15.04
CA ARG A 33 30.08 -50.96 14.62
C ARG A 33 28.79 -50.17 14.53
N GLU A 34 28.77 -49.04 15.24
CA GLU A 34 27.75 -48.01 15.08
C GLU A 34 28.35 -46.87 14.25
N ARG A 35 27.59 -46.39 13.27
CA ARG A 35 27.96 -45.19 12.53
C ARG A 35 26.75 -44.28 12.30
N LYS A 36 27.01 -42.98 12.28
CA LYS A 36 26.08 -41.97 11.77
C LYS A 36 25.83 -42.28 10.29
N LEU A 37 24.56 -42.30 9.88
CA LEU A 37 24.22 -42.27 8.47
C LEU A 37 24.31 -40.82 8.01
N ASP A 38 25.23 -40.52 7.10
CA ASP A 38 25.25 -39.23 6.43
C ASP A 38 23.94 -39.08 5.66
N PHE A 39 23.14 -38.10 6.05
CA PHE A 39 21.74 -38.02 5.66
C PHE A 39 21.57 -37.79 4.14
N PHE A 40 22.64 -37.40 3.43
CA PHE A 40 22.70 -37.33 1.97
C PHE A 40 24.15 -37.48 1.46
N ALA A 41 24.42 -38.49 0.64
CA ALA A 41 25.39 -38.34 -0.45
C ALA A 41 24.54 -38.17 -1.73
N PRO A 42 24.10 -36.95 -2.06
CA PRO A 42 23.25 -36.78 -3.21
C PRO A 42 24.12 -36.95 -4.46
N ARG A 43 23.89 -38.01 -5.23
CA ARG A 43 24.30 -38.01 -6.64
C ARG A 43 23.42 -37.00 -7.35
N VAL A 44 23.90 -35.77 -7.52
CA VAL A 44 23.23 -34.76 -8.34
C VAL A 44 24.05 -34.49 -9.59
N SER A 45 23.30 -34.35 -10.69
CA SER A 45 23.75 -33.87 -11.99
C SER A 45 24.52 -32.55 -11.86
N GLN A 46 25.53 -32.37 -12.72
CA GLN A 46 26.56 -31.34 -12.70
C GLN A 46 26.06 -29.89 -12.86
N THR A 47 24.76 -29.66 -12.95
CA THR A 47 24.14 -28.36 -13.27
C THR A 47 23.45 -27.66 -12.10
N ASP A 48 23.25 -28.30 -10.94
CA ASP A 48 22.69 -27.67 -9.73
C ASP A 48 23.62 -27.89 -8.52
N GLN A 49 24.68 -27.09 -8.42
CA GLN A 49 25.47 -26.98 -7.19
C GLN A 49 24.74 -26.08 -6.18
N SER A 50 23.65 -26.58 -5.57
CA SER A 50 22.99 -25.89 -4.46
C SER A 50 23.28 -26.59 -3.12
N TYR A 51 23.96 -25.91 -2.19
CA TYR A 51 24.08 -26.12 -0.72
C TYR A 51 24.26 -27.52 -0.10
N ALA A 52 24.14 -28.62 -0.86
CA ALA A 52 24.08 -30.00 -0.37
C ALA A 52 25.44 -30.71 -0.37
N GLN A 53 26.55 -29.98 -0.59
CA GLN A 53 27.91 -30.51 -0.56
C GLN A 53 28.64 -30.27 0.76
N PHE A 54 28.12 -29.42 1.64
CA PHE A 54 28.75 -29.18 2.94
C PHE A 54 28.22 -30.21 3.96
N PRO A 55 29.11 -30.90 4.69
CA PRO A 55 28.73 -31.63 5.89
C PRO A 55 27.83 -30.73 6.76
N PRO A 56 26.68 -31.21 7.26
CA PRO A 56 25.75 -30.38 8.04
C PRO A 56 26.39 -29.80 9.31
N GLU A 57 27.48 -30.41 9.77
CA GLU A 57 28.31 -29.90 10.87
C GLU A 57 29.17 -28.67 10.55
N ASP A 58 29.43 -28.37 9.27
CA ASP A 58 30.32 -27.29 8.88
C ASP A 58 29.64 -25.91 8.95
N GLU A 59 30.42 -24.90 9.32
CA GLU A 59 29.97 -23.51 9.29
C GLU A 59 29.61 -23.12 7.85
N THR A 60 28.38 -22.69 7.67
CA THR A 60 27.88 -22.17 6.42
C THR A 60 27.45 -20.71 6.61
N THR A 61 27.54 -19.90 5.57
CA THR A 61 27.15 -18.49 5.62
C THR A 61 25.92 -18.25 4.75
N TRP A 62 25.01 -17.41 5.23
CA TRP A 62 23.95 -16.78 4.45
C TRP A 62 24.15 -15.28 4.49
N ALA A 63 24.11 -14.61 3.34
CA ALA A 63 24.21 -13.17 3.26
C ALA A 63 22.92 -12.57 2.71
N VAL A 64 22.54 -11.42 3.26
CA VAL A 64 21.61 -10.48 2.65
C VAL A 64 22.41 -9.28 2.21
N ASP A 65 22.52 -9.08 0.91
CA ASP A 65 23.29 -8.02 0.27
C ASP A 65 22.41 -7.01 -0.48
N ASP A 66 21.15 -7.35 -0.80
CA ASP A 66 20.21 -6.43 -1.44
C ASP A 66 18.85 -6.43 -0.76
N LEU A 67 18.36 -5.23 -0.39
CA LEU A 67 17.03 -5.00 0.17
C LEU A 67 16.12 -4.17 -0.76
N SER A 68 16.55 -3.94 -2.01
CA SER A 68 15.83 -3.10 -2.97
C SER A 68 14.54 -3.71 -3.54
N GLY A 69 14.30 -5.00 -3.29
CA GLY A 69 13.05 -5.70 -3.56
C GLY A 69 11.86 -5.25 -2.69
N GLY A 70 12.11 -4.39 -1.69
CA GLY A 70 11.07 -3.74 -0.89
C GLY A 70 10.54 -4.57 0.27
N TYR A 71 9.50 -4.04 0.92
CA TYR A 71 8.94 -4.62 2.14
C TYR A 71 7.86 -5.68 1.87
N GLY A 72 7.48 -6.41 2.92
CA GLY A 72 6.37 -7.38 2.92
C GLY A 72 6.82 -8.82 2.68
N GLN A 73 8.13 -9.07 2.67
CA GLN A 73 8.67 -10.40 2.47
C GLN A 73 8.87 -11.10 3.82
N ARG A 74 7.94 -12.00 4.17
CA ARG A 74 7.90 -12.68 5.47
C ARG A 74 9.09 -13.61 5.71
N ALA A 75 9.46 -14.42 4.73
CA ALA A 75 10.54 -15.39 4.80
C ALA A 75 11.46 -15.30 3.58
N VAL A 76 12.68 -15.78 3.72
CA VAL A 76 13.65 -15.85 2.62
C VAL A 76 13.20 -16.95 1.64
N PRO A 77 12.89 -16.64 0.36
CA PRO A 77 12.52 -17.66 -0.60
C PRO A 77 13.74 -18.49 -0.98
N ARG A 78 13.48 -19.69 -1.53
CA ARG A 78 14.53 -20.53 -2.10
C ARG A 78 15.11 -19.79 -3.32
N GLY A 79 16.38 -19.39 -3.23
CA GLY A 79 17.08 -18.67 -4.30
C GLY A 79 17.60 -17.27 -3.94
N GLY A 80 17.42 -16.82 -2.69
CA GLY A 80 17.90 -15.53 -2.22
C GLY A 80 16.78 -14.51 -2.01
N SER A 81 17.04 -13.50 -1.18
CA SER A 81 16.06 -12.47 -0.83
C SER A 81 16.57 -11.14 -1.33
N THR A 82 15.79 -10.44 -2.15
CA THR A 82 16.02 -9.02 -2.43
C THR A 82 15.10 -8.11 -1.60
N GLY A 83 14.12 -8.66 -0.89
CA GLY A 83 13.21 -7.91 -0.01
C GLY A 83 13.50 -8.09 1.48
N TYR A 84 12.69 -7.43 2.29
CA TYR A 84 12.73 -7.48 3.75
C TYR A 84 11.31 -7.57 4.32
N ALA A 85 11.20 -7.89 5.61
CA ALA A 85 9.89 -8.04 6.24
C ALA A 85 9.18 -6.69 6.33
N HIS A 86 9.77 -5.71 7.03
CA HIS A 86 9.29 -4.32 7.10
C HIS A 86 10.30 -3.43 7.80
N GLY A 87 10.10 -2.10 7.78
CA GLY A 87 11.00 -1.15 8.41
C GLY A 87 10.82 0.25 7.83
N LEU A 88 11.47 1.23 8.46
CA LEU A 88 11.49 2.64 8.05
C LEU A 88 12.92 3.06 7.65
N ALA A 89 13.62 2.21 6.90
CA ALA A 89 14.96 2.51 6.39
C ALA A 89 14.90 2.82 4.90
N ASP A 90 15.82 3.66 4.41
CA ASP A 90 15.95 3.85 2.97
C ASP A 90 16.65 2.64 2.37
N THR A 91 15.87 1.85 1.64
CA THR A 91 16.29 0.65 0.92
C THR A 91 15.98 0.78 -0.57
N ARG A 92 15.65 1.99 -1.03
CA ARG A 92 15.25 2.24 -2.43
C ARG A 92 16.41 2.02 -3.40
N ILE A 93 17.64 2.14 -2.92
CA ILE A 93 18.87 1.99 -3.69
C ILE A 93 19.39 0.55 -3.53
N PRO A 94 19.66 -0.18 -4.64
CA PRO A 94 20.23 -1.51 -4.58
C PRO A 94 21.53 -1.56 -3.79
N TYR A 95 21.73 -2.66 -3.06
CA TYR A 95 22.94 -2.95 -2.26
C TYR A 95 23.25 -1.92 -1.17
N GLN A 96 22.24 -1.20 -0.71
CA GLN A 96 22.43 -0.12 0.25
C GLN A 96 21.23 0.03 1.17
N VAL A 97 21.48 -0.05 2.47
CA VAL A 97 20.53 0.34 3.51
C VAL A 97 21.07 1.55 4.25
N THR A 98 20.30 2.64 4.25
CA THR A 98 20.63 3.86 5.00
C THR A 98 19.48 4.30 5.89
N LEU A 99 19.74 5.28 6.75
CA LEU A 99 18.70 6.06 7.41
C LEU A 99 17.78 6.68 6.33
N PRO A 100 16.47 6.78 6.59
CA PRO A 100 15.54 7.45 5.70
C PRO A 100 15.86 8.95 5.65
N PRO A 101 15.44 9.65 4.58
CA PRO A 101 15.50 11.10 4.55
C PRO A 101 14.79 11.71 5.76
N GLU A 102 15.34 12.79 6.29
CA GLU A 102 14.74 13.53 7.40
C GLU A 102 13.40 14.14 6.97
N VAL A 103 12.38 13.96 7.82
CA VAL A 103 11.05 14.57 7.64
C VAL A 103 10.84 15.65 8.69
N VAL A 104 10.77 16.90 8.25
CA VAL A 104 10.60 18.07 9.12
C VAL A 104 9.16 18.57 9.03
N THR A 105 8.45 18.60 10.16
CA THR A 105 7.07 19.11 10.24
C THR A 105 7.05 20.57 10.65
N THR A 106 6.42 21.40 9.82
CA THR A 106 6.22 22.83 10.05
C THR A 106 4.74 23.10 10.30
N PRO A 107 4.36 23.73 11.44
CA PRO A 107 2.98 24.09 11.69
C PRO A 107 2.54 25.24 10.78
N ILE A 108 1.34 25.12 10.18
CA ILE A 108 0.73 26.19 9.37
C ILE A 108 -0.33 26.97 10.18
N THR A 109 -0.61 26.56 11.43
CA THR A 109 -1.71 27.12 12.27
C THR A 109 -3.05 27.15 11.52
N ALA A 110 -3.28 26.15 10.66
CA ALA A 110 -4.49 26.05 9.87
C ALA A 110 -5.59 25.25 10.57
N SER A 111 -6.83 25.72 10.46
CA SER A 111 -8.04 24.98 10.86
C SER A 111 -8.49 24.04 9.74
N GLY A 112 -7.68 23.04 9.40
CA GLY A 112 -8.09 22.03 8.42
C GLY A 112 -6.94 21.23 7.80
N ALA A 113 -7.30 20.14 7.12
CA ALA A 113 -6.36 19.35 6.33
C ALA A 113 -5.94 20.12 5.08
N ILE A 114 -4.69 19.92 4.65
CA ILE A 114 -4.22 20.44 3.37
C ILE A 114 -4.94 19.70 2.23
N THR A 115 -5.57 20.48 1.35
CA THR A 115 -6.40 19.96 0.24
C THR A 115 -5.70 20.07 -1.11
N ASP A 116 -4.94 21.15 -1.34
CA ASP A 116 -4.18 21.36 -2.57
C ASP A 116 -3.08 22.40 -2.37
N HIS A 117 -2.34 22.70 -3.43
CA HIS A 117 -1.25 23.66 -3.51
C HIS A 117 -1.21 24.33 -4.88
N PHE A 118 -0.51 25.46 -4.97
CA PHE A 118 -0.10 26.02 -6.27
C PHE A 118 1.13 26.90 -6.12
N GLU A 119 1.79 27.20 -7.23
CA GLU A 119 2.95 28.09 -7.29
C GLU A 119 2.67 29.27 -8.23
N LEU A 120 2.87 30.49 -7.73
CA LEU A 120 2.69 31.73 -8.50
C LEU A 120 3.82 32.69 -8.14
N ASP A 121 4.51 33.23 -9.16
CA ASP A 121 5.61 34.18 -9.01
C ASP A 121 6.71 33.74 -8.03
N ASP A 122 7.16 32.48 -8.15
CA ASP A 122 8.15 31.82 -7.26
C ASP A 122 7.72 31.77 -5.78
N VAL A 123 6.42 31.90 -5.50
CA VAL A 123 5.83 31.74 -4.16
C VAL A 123 4.94 30.52 -4.14
N MET A 124 5.07 29.73 -3.07
CA MET A 124 4.24 28.55 -2.86
C MET A 124 3.01 28.93 -2.05
N TYR A 125 1.87 28.38 -2.44
CA TYR A 125 0.60 28.55 -1.77
C TYR A 125 0.02 27.18 -1.42
N VAL A 126 -0.59 27.08 -0.24
CA VAL A 126 -1.20 25.85 0.27
C VAL A 126 -2.61 26.15 0.74
N LEU A 127 -3.56 25.30 0.33
CA LEU A 127 -4.97 25.35 0.69
C LEU A 127 -5.20 24.43 1.89
N THR A 128 -5.87 24.92 2.94
CA THR A 128 -6.04 24.18 4.20
C THR A 128 -7.51 23.98 4.59
N GLY A 129 -8.39 23.83 3.61
CA GLY A 129 -9.83 23.90 3.83
C GLY A 129 -10.29 25.35 3.98
N SER A 130 -10.22 25.95 5.16
CA SER A 130 -10.82 27.28 5.41
C SER A 130 -9.92 28.48 5.06
N ALA A 131 -8.71 28.25 4.55
CA ALA A 131 -7.75 29.32 4.29
C ALA A 131 -6.69 28.95 3.25
N ILE A 132 -5.97 29.96 2.77
CA ILE A 132 -4.80 29.86 1.89
C ILE A 132 -3.61 30.55 2.54
N TYR A 133 -2.51 29.82 2.65
CA TYR A 133 -1.25 30.32 3.20
C TYR A 133 -0.19 30.37 2.11
N ARG A 134 0.72 31.35 2.18
CA ARG A 134 1.87 31.45 1.29
C ARG A 134 3.19 31.24 2.01
N SER A 135 4.20 30.77 1.29
CA SER A 135 5.58 30.70 1.76
C SER A 135 6.59 30.98 0.65
N ARG A 136 7.62 31.78 0.95
CA ARG A 136 8.79 32.01 0.07
C ARG A 136 9.98 31.11 0.41
N ASN A 137 9.98 30.50 1.60
CA ASN A 137 11.11 29.72 2.13
C ASN A 137 10.72 28.28 2.53
N GLY A 138 9.43 27.92 2.40
CA GLY A 138 8.88 26.60 2.72
C GLY A 138 8.85 26.29 4.22
N ARG A 139 9.19 27.26 5.07
CA ARG A 139 9.32 27.12 6.53
C ARG A 139 8.42 28.09 7.29
N THR A 140 8.16 29.25 6.74
CA THR A 140 7.31 30.28 7.32
C THR A 140 6.09 30.43 6.43
N TRP A 141 4.91 30.22 7.00
CA TRP A 141 3.64 30.28 6.29
C TRP A 141 2.85 31.48 6.77
N THR A 142 2.36 32.28 5.83
CA THR A 142 1.59 33.50 6.13
C THR A 142 0.21 33.39 5.50
N LEU A 143 -0.83 33.65 6.29
CA LEU A 143 -2.21 33.69 5.79
C LEU A 143 -2.34 34.74 4.68
N THR A 144 -2.98 34.37 3.59
CA THR A 144 -3.26 35.27 2.44
C THR A 144 -4.74 35.45 2.18
N LYS A 145 -5.53 34.42 2.45
CA LYS A 145 -6.98 34.42 2.30
C LYS A 145 -7.59 33.54 3.39
N ALA A 146 -8.51 34.10 4.16
CA ALA A 146 -9.44 33.34 4.98
C ALA A 146 -10.80 33.31 4.29
N PHE A 147 -11.48 32.17 4.37
CA PHE A 147 -12.85 32.01 3.90
C PHE A 147 -13.82 32.08 5.06
N GLU A 148 -15.09 32.32 4.75
CA GLU A 148 -16.16 32.34 5.74
C GLU A 148 -16.37 30.93 6.35
N PRO A 149 -16.90 30.84 7.58
CA PRO A 149 -17.23 29.54 8.19
C PRO A 149 -18.10 28.69 7.26
N GLY A 150 -17.70 27.44 7.02
CA GLY A 150 -18.41 26.52 6.12
C GLY A 150 -17.90 26.51 4.68
N VAL A 151 -17.06 27.47 4.27
CA VAL A 151 -16.42 27.47 2.96
C VAL A 151 -15.06 26.76 3.03
N THR A 152 -14.82 25.87 2.07
CA THR A 152 -13.62 25.04 1.99
C THR A 152 -12.98 25.14 0.61
N ALA A 153 -11.73 25.59 0.53
CA ALA A 153 -10.91 25.53 -0.66
C ALA A 153 -10.53 24.08 -0.99
N ARG A 154 -10.86 23.65 -2.21
CA ARG A 154 -10.76 22.26 -2.65
C ARG A 154 -9.61 22.02 -3.61
N SER A 155 -9.43 22.91 -4.57
CA SER A 155 -8.47 22.73 -5.66
C SER A 155 -8.02 24.09 -6.19
N ALA A 156 -6.80 24.15 -6.73
CA ALA A 156 -6.29 25.33 -7.39
C ALA A 156 -5.58 25.00 -8.70
N ALA A 157 -5.62 25.94 -9.65
CA ALA A 157 -4.81 25.89 -10.86
C ALA A 157 -4.27 27.29 -11.21
N VAL A 158 -3.04 27.36 -11.71
CA VAL A 158 -2.47 28.62 -12.20
C VAL A 158 -2.57 28.66 -13.71
N PHE A 159 -3.28 29.66 -14.22
CA PHE A 159 -3.60 29.81 -15.63
C PHE A 159 -3.42 31.25 -16.08
N LYS A 160 -2.76 31.44 -17.22
CA LYS A 160 -2.60 32.75 -17.85
C LYS A 160 -3.72 33.05 -18.85
N GLY A 161 -4.10 32.07 -19.67
CA GLY A 161 -5.06 32.28 -20.75
C GLY A 161 -4.73 33.51 -21.60
N ARG A 162 -5.69 34.42 -21.72
CA ARG A 162 -5.55 35.72 -22.40
C ARG A 162 -5.12 36.87 -21.49
N ALA A 163 -4.94 36.63 -20.20
CA ALA A 163 -4.50 37.65 -19.26
C ALA A 163 -3.03 38.03 -19.50
N GLU A 164 -2.66 39.24 -19.10
CA GLU A 164 -1.27 39.72 -19.21
C GLU A 164 -0.31 38.88 -18.35
N ARG A 165 -0.80 38.39 -17.20
CA ARG A 165 -0.05 37.62 -16.21
C ARG A 165 -0.79 36.33 -15.80
N PRO A 166 -0.06 35.29 -15.36
CA PRO A 166 -0.69 34.11 -14.76
C PRO A 166 -1.53 34.49 -13.54
N MET A 167 -2.67 33.84 -13.36
CA MET A 167 -3.54 34.00 -12.20
C MET A 167 -3.82 32.63 -11.60
N ALA A 168 -3.94 32.56 -10.27
CA ALA A 168 -4.46 31.36 -9.61
C ALA A 168 -5.99 31.38 -9.62
N PHE A 169 -6.59 30.23 -9.90
CA PHE A 169 -8.02 29.96 -9.83
C PHE A 169 -8.24 28.94 -8.72
N VAL A 170 -9.09 29.26 -7.74
CA VAL A 170 -9.32 28.44 -6.56
C VAL A 170 -10.78 28.04 -6.47
N ALA A 171 -11.01 26.74 -6.59
CA ALA A 171 -12.29 26.09 -6.37
C ALA A 171 -12.60 26.04 -4.87
N VAL A 172 -13.83 26.40 -4.52
CA VAL A 172 -14.33 26.37 -3.14
C VAL A 172 -15.64 25.59 -3.10
N GLY A 173 -15.91 24.91 -1.99
CA GLY A 173 -17.20 24.29 -1.73
C GLY A 173 -17.68 24.55 -0.31
N GLY A 174 -18.98 24.49 -0.07
CA GLY A 174 -19.61 24.80 1.21
C GLY A 174 -21.13 24.92 1.07
N SER A 175 -21.84 25.11 2.17
CA SER A 175 -23.32 25.21 2.21
C SER A 175 -23.85 26.60 1.87
N VAL A 176 -22.98 27.60 1.68
CA VAL A 176 -23.42 28.94 1.28
C VAL A 176 -23.62 28.91 -0.23
N ALA A 177 -24.89 28.93 -0.65
CA ALA A 177 -25.37 28.63 -2.00
C ALA A 177 -24.78 29.48 -3.14
N ASP A 178 -23.97 30.50 -2.81
CA ASP A 178 -23.58 31.59 -3.72
C ASP A 178 -22.07 31.70 -4.03
N GLU A 179 -21.18 30.92 -3.41
CA GLU A 179 -19.72 31.07 -3.64
C GLU A 179 -19.23 30.30 -4.88
N PRO A 180 -18.85 30.98 -5.98
CA PRO A 180 -18.59 30.30 -7.25
C PRO A 180 -17.14 29.80 -7.32
N PHE A 181 -16.15 30.70 -7.28
CA PHE A 181 -14.72 30.42 -7.10
C PHE A 181 -13.97 31.73 -6.90
N TRP A 182 -12.69 31.65 -6.54
CA TRP A 182 -11.83 32.81 -6.34
C TRP A 182 -10.70 32.85 -7.37
N THR A 183 -10.26 34.06 -7.75
CA THR A 183 -9.02 34.26 -8.51
C THR A 183 -8.02 35.12 -7.77
N PHE A 184 -6.73 34.94 -8.07
CA PHE A 184 -5.65 35.71 -7.48
C PHE A 184 -4.58 36.05 -8.54
N ASP A 185 -4.25 37.33 -8.67
CA ASP A 185 -3.33 37.86 -9.69
C ASP A 185 -1.88 38.04 -9.18
N GLY A 186 -1.58 37.49 -8.00
CA GLY A 186 -0.31 37.72 -7.28
C GLY A 186 -0.41 38.79 -6.21
N THR A 187 -1.44 39.64 -6.25
CA THR A 187 -1.64 40.78 -5.33
C THR A 187 -3.02 40.77 -4.67
N THR A 188 -4.09 40.63 -5.45
CA THR A 188 -5.48 40.78 -5.01
C THR A 188 -6.27 39.49 -5.22
N TRP A 189 -7.05 39.11 -4.21
CA TRP A 189 -8.05 38.05 -4.29
C TRP A 189 -9.38 38.62 -4.78
N THR A 190 -9.93 38.08 -5.86
CA THR A 190 -11.22 38.47 -6.44
C THR A 190 -12.18 37.30 -6.40
N GLN A 191 -13.34 37.50 -5.78
CA GLN A 191 -14.44 36.54 -5.87
C GLN A 191 -15.14 36.73 -7.21
N HIS A 192 -15.39 35.64 -7.92
CA HIS A 192 -16.29 35.70 -9.07
C HIS A 192 -17.71 35.54 -8.54
N ALA A 193 -18.66 36.37 -8.96
CA ALA A 193 -20.07 36.18 -8.62
C ALA A 193 -20.73 35.19 -9.61
N GLY A 194 -21.91 34.65 -9.25
CA GLY A 194 -22.79 33.99 -10.22
C GLY A 194 -23.06 34.95 -11.39
N GLN A 195 -23.03 34.46 -12.62
CA GLN A 195 -23.16 35.31 -13.80
C GLN A 195 -24.63 35.39 -14.21
N PHE A 196 -25.08 36.60 -14.53
CA PHE A 196 -26.30 36.82 -15.31
C PHE A 196 -26.07 36.36 -16.77
N ALA A 197 -26.79 35.32 -17.16
CA ALA A 197 -26.86 34.82 -18.52
C ALA A 197 -28.23 35.17 -19.12
N ASN A 198 -28.26 35.33 -20.44
CA ASN A 198 -29.54 35.48 -21.13
C ASN A 198 -30.37 34.20 -20.91
N PRO A 199 -31.65 34.33 -20.57
CA PRO A 199 -32.54 33.19 -20.47
C PRO A 199 -32.59 32.46 -21.82
N THR A 200 -32.75 31.13 -21.77
CA THR A 200 -33.04 30.32 -22.98
C THR A 200 -34.39 30.71 -23.55
N ALA A 201 -35.35 31.00 -22.67
CA ALA A 201 -36.65 31.50 -23.04
C ALA A 201 -37.31 32.27 -21.88
N VAL A 202 -38.10 33.27 -22.23
CA VAL A 202 -39.03 33.94 -21.31
C VAL A 202 -40.40 33.90 -21.96
N LEU A 203 -41.31 33.11 -21.40
CA LEU A 203 -42.64 32.89 -21.96
C LEU A 203 -43.70 33.36 -20.97
N ARG A 204 -44.77 33.97 -21.44
CA ARG A 204 -45.97 34.19 -20.62
C ARG A 204 -47.17 33.44 -21.18
N THR A 205 -48.09 33.07 -20.30
CA THR A 205 -49.40 32.52 -20.65
C THR A 205 -50.47 33.10 -19.74
N GLY A 206 -51.70 33.16 -20.23
CA GLY A 206 -52.90 33.50 -19.45
C GLY A 206 -53.99 32.42 -19.53
N ASP A 207 -53.66 31.24 -20.05
CA ASP A 207 -54.64 30.20 -20.39
C ASP A 207 -54.17 28.80 -19.95
N SER A 208 -53.42 28.75 -18.84
CA SER A 208 -52.85 27.52 -18.29
C SER A 208 -51.89 26.80 -19.24
N GLY A 209 -51.15 27.55 -20.05
CA GLY A 209 -50.14 27.01 -20.96
C GLY A 209 -50.70 26.37 -22.24
N GLN A 210 -51.93 26.71 -22.63
CA GLN A 210 -52.45 26.34 -23.95
C GLN A 210 -51.77 27.18 -25.05
N THR A 211 -51.50 28.46 -24.76
CA THR A 211 -50.75 29.35 -25.62
C THR A 211 -49.65 30.09 -24.85
N TYR A 212 -48.56 30.37 -25.55
CA TYR A 212 -47.41 31.10 -25.01
C TYR A 212 -47.10 32.31 -25.87
N ALA A 213 -46.97 33.47 -25.23
CA ALA A 213 -46.32 34.63 -25.84
C ALA A 213 -44.84 34.61 -25.46
N ASP A 214 -43.98 34.58 -26.48
CA ASP A 214 -42.54 34.57 -26.31
C ASP A 214 -42.03 36.01 -26.15
N LEU A 215 -41.45 36.29 -24.98
CA LEU A 215 -40.87 37.58 -24.62
C LEU A 215 -39.34 37.58 -24.73
N THR A 216 -38.71 36.43 -25.02
CA THR A 216 -37.28 36.19 -24.86
C THR A 216 -36.42 37.27 -25.49
N HIS A 217 -36.64 37.57 -26.76
CA HIS A 217 -35.84 38.59 -27.46
C HIS A 217 -36.01 39.97 -26.84
N ALA A 218 -37.24 40.35 -26.50
CA ALA A 218 -37.56 41.70 -26.03
C ALA A 218 -37.10 42.00 -24.60
N VAL A 219 -36.62 41.00 -23.86
CA VAL A 219 -36.10 41.15 -22.48
C VAL A 219 -34.67 40.63 -22.34
N SER A 220 -33.98 40.36 -23.45
CA SER A 220 -32.58 39.87 -23.40
C SER A 220 -31.69 40.42 -24.51
N ASP A 221 -32.15 41.47 -25.21
CA ASP A 221 -31.42 42.14 -26.30
C ASP A 221 -30.61 43.36 -25.84
N ALA A 222 -30.67 43.71 -24.55
CA ALA A 222 -29.97 44.87 -23.96
C ALA A 222 -30.40 46.21 -24.59
N ASP A 223 -31.62 46.31 -25.09
CA ASP A 223 -32.20 47.51 -25.68
C ASP A 223 -33.35 48.04 -24.80
N ALA A 224 -33.14 49.20 -24.18
CA ALA A 224 -34.15 49.84 -23.34
C ALA A 224 -35.42 50.32 -24.11
N GLY A 225 -35.44 50.19 -25.44
CA GLY A 225 -36.59 50.45 -26.30
C GLY A 225 -37.52 49.25 -26.51
N THR A 226 -37.04 48.04 -26.27
CA THR A 226 -37.81 46.78 -26.33
C THR A 226 -38.24 46.37 -24.92
N TYR A 227 -39.40 45.73 -24.80
CA TYR A 227 -39.91 45.33 -23.50
C TYR A 227 -40.83 44.11 -23.56
N GLY A 228 -40.73 43.27 -22.54
CA GLY A 228 -41.63 42.18 -22.27
C GLY A 228 -42.95 42.69 -21.68
N HIS A 229 -44.02 42.54 -22.44
CA HIS A 229 -45.36 42.91 -22.02
C HIS A 229 -45.96 41.88 -21.06
N LEU A 230 -46.21 42.27 -19.80
CA LEU A 230 -47.00 41.44 -18.87
C LEU A 230 -48.48 41.82 -18.88
N ASP A 231 -48.83 43.08 -19.18
CA ASP A 231 -50.17 43.61 -19.48
C ASP A 231 -51.33 42.92 -18.74
N SER A 232 -51.53 43.24 -17.45
CA SER A 232 -52.53 42.58 -16.59
C SER A 232 -52.40 41.06 -16.52
N LEU A 233 -51.17 40.55 -16.37
CA LEU A 233 -50.94 39.15 -16.05
C LEU A 233 -51.83 38.76 -14.86
N GLY A 234 -52.76 37.84 -15.10
CA GLY A 234 -53.77 37.41 -14.13
C GLY A 234 -53.16 36.69 -12.94
N ALA A 235 -54.00 36.36 -11.95
CA ALA A 235 -53.55 35.54 -10.84
C ALA A 235 -53.31 34.09 -11.29
N VAL A 236 -52.57 33.32 -10.49
CA VAL A 236 -52.37 31.88 -10.76
C VAL A 236 -53.70 31.11 -10.91
N SER A 237 -54.76 31.54 -10.21
CA SER A 237 -56.11 30.98 -10.33
C SER A 237 -56.74 31.15 -11.70
N ASP A 238 -56.28 32.14 -12.47
CA ASP A 238 -56.73 32.42 -13.83
C ASP A 238 -55.91 31.63 -14.87
N GLY A 239 -54.95 30.80 -14.41
CA GLY A 239 -54.05 30.06 -15.29
C GLY A 239 -52.92 30.91 -15.88
N ALA A 240 -52.61 32.05 -15.27
CA ALA A 240 -51.60 32.98 -15.77
C ALA A 240 -50.26 32.82 -15.03
N TRP A 241 -49.16 32.81 -15.80
CA TRP A 241 -47.81 32.74 -15.25
C TRP A 241 -46.73 33.19 -16.24
N LEU A 242 -45.56 33.54 -15.70
CA LEU A 242 -44.33 33.82 -16.43
C LEU A 242 -43.37 32.63 -16.25
N LEU A 243 -42.84 32.11 -17.35
CA LEU A 243 -41.85 31.05 -17.38
C LEU A 243 -40.50 31.61 -17.78
N VAL A 244 -39.47 31.27 -17.02
CA VAL A 244 -38.08 31.60 -17.30
C VAL A 244 -37.31 30.30 -17.46
N GLY A 245 -36.76 30.07 -18.64
CA GLY A 245 -35.98 28.88 -18.98
C GLY A 245 -34.48 29.17 -18.95
N GLY A 246 -33.71 28.33 -18.27
CA GLY A 246 -32.24 28.36 -18.26
C GLY A 246 -31.63 27.14 -18.97
N LYS A 247 -30.41 27.28 -19.50
CA LYS A 247 -29.63 26.14 -20.06
C LYS A 247 -29.01 25.25 -18.98
N ALA A 248 -29.00 25.75 -17.75
CA ALA A 248 -28.56 25.07 -16.54
C ALA A 248 -29.46 25.54 -15.38
N PRO A 249 -29.49 24.84 -14.24
CA PRO A 249 -30.09 25.36 -13.01
C PRO A 249 -29.51 26.73 -12.64
N PHE A 250 -30.35 27.62 -12.10
CA PHE A 250 -29.98 28.97 -11.69
C PHE A 250 -30.59 29.29 -10.32
N ALA A 251 -30.02 30.26 -9.60
CA ALA A 251 -30.45 30.59 -8.23
C ALA A 251 -31.13 31.96 -8.09
N ALA A 252 -31.15 32.74 -9.18
CA ALA A 252 -31.89 33.99 -9.21
C ALA A 252 -32.33 34.36 -10.62
N VAL A 253 -33.34 35.22 -10.70
CA VAL A 253 -33.74 35.95 -11.90
C VAL A 253 -33.60 37.44 -11.59
N ALA A 254 -32.69 38.13 -12.27
CA ALA A 254 -32.65 39.59 -12.24
C ALA A 254 -33.72 40.12 -13.19
N ILE A 255 -34.53 41.05 -12.68
CA ILE A 255 -35.59 41.69 -13.45
C ILE A 255 -35.37 43.20 -13.35
N GLU A 256 -35.16 43.82 -14.50
CA GLU A 256 -35.17 45.27 -14.65
C GLU A 256 -36.55 45.69 -15.14
N MET A 257 -37.23 46.53 -14.38
CA MET A 257 -38.56 47.01 -14.67
C MET A 257 -38.50 48.24 -15.58
N ASN A 258 -39.46 48.36 -16.49
CA ASN A 258 -39.66 49.63 -17.19
C ASN A 258 -40.28 50.67 -16.22
N ALA A 259 -40.34 51.94 -16.63
CA ALA A 259 -41.05 53.00 -15.89
C ALA A 259 -42.52 52.63 -15.56
N ALA A 260 -43.13 51.74 -16.33
CA ALA A 260 -44.43 51.14 -16.05
C ALA A 260 -44.30 49.87 -15.18
N ALA A 261 -43.80 50.01 -13.94
CA ALA A 261 -43.74 48.92 -12.96
C ALA A 261 -45.12 48.62 -12.33
N ASN A 262 -45.27 47.48 -11.65
CA ASN A 262 -46.54 47.09 -11.05
C ASN A 262 -46.90 47.96 -9.82
N GLY A 263 -48.09 48.52 -9.83
CA GLY A 263 -48.69 49.30 -8.75
C GLY A 263 -49.78 48.57 -7.95
N ASN A 264 -50.19 47.36 -8.34
CA ASN A 264 -51.18 46.56 -7.62
C ASN A 264 -50.57 45.63 -6.57
N ALA A 265 -51.26 45.44 -5.45
CA ALA A 265 -50.84 44.51 -4.41
C ALA A 265 -50.94 43.07 -4.93
N ALA A 266 -49.80 42.38 -4.95
CA ALA A 266 -49.66 41.01 -5.43
C ALA A 266 -48.40 40.40 -4.80
N GLU A 267 -48.49 39.12 -4.41
CA GLU A 267 -47.38 38.33 -3.90
C GLU A 267 -46.83 37.43 -5.01
N LEU A 268 -45.50 37.33 -5.11
CA LEU A 268 -44.82 36.45 -6.04
C LEU A 268 -44.65 35.06 -5.42
N ALA A 269 -44.94 34.02 -6.19
CA ALA A 269 -44.54 32.66 -5.89
C ALA A 269 -43.77 32.06 -7.06
N ALA A 270 -42.86 31.14 -6.77
CA ALA A 270 -42.00 30.52 -7.76
C ALA A 270 -42.00 28.99 -7.62
N GLU A 271 -42.09 28.29 -8.75
CA GLU A 271 -42.07 26.83 -8.82
C GLU A 271 -41.10 26.37 -9.91
N TYR A 272 -40.54 25.18 -9.75
CA TYR A 272 -39.65 24.54 -10.72
C TYR A 272 -40.19 23.17 -11.12
N TRP A 273 -39.75 22.66 -12.27
CA TRP A 273 -40.08 21.31 -12.72
C TRP A 273 -39.11 20.27 -12.13
N ASN A 274 -39.60 19.33 -11.34
CA ASN A 274 -38.77 18.28 -10.72
C ASN A 274 -38.68 16.97 -11.53
N GLY A 275 -39.25 16.94 -12.73
CA GLY A 275 -39.37 15.73 -13.57
C GLY A 275 -40.73 15.04 -13.49
N LEU A 276 -41.51 15.30 -12.43
CA LEU A 276 -42.83 14.71 -12.21
C LEU A 276 -43.94 15.75 -12.12
N ALA A 277 -43.67 16.87 -11.44
CA ALA A 277 -44.62 17.95 -11.20
C ALA A 277 -43.91 19.29 -11.00
N TRP A 278 -44.67 20.38 -11.11
CA TRP A 278 -44.25 21.69 -10.63
C TRP A 278 -44.20 21.69 -9.10
N THR A 279 -43.09 22.14 -8.54
CA THR A 279 -42.79 22.13 -7.10
C THR A 279 -42.34 23.51 -6.67
N THR A 280 -42.80 24.00 -5.51
CA THR A 280 -42.39 25.31 -4.97
C THR A 280 -40.89 25.34 -4.67
N VAL A 281 -40.22 26.47 -4.97
CA VAL A 281 -38.81 26.68 -4.58
C VAL A 281 -38.70 27.00 -3.09
N ASP A 282 -37.59 26.61 -2.48
CA ASP A 282 -37.27 26.95 -1.09
C ASP A 282 -36.59 28.33 -0.99
N GLU A 283 -36.71 28.99 0.17
CA GLU A 283 -36.11 30.30 0.49
C GLU A 283 -36.34 31.43 -0.54
N LEU A 284 -37.53 31.47 -1.15
CA LEU A 284 -37.88 32.54 -2.10
C LEU A 284 -37.78 33.94 -1.45
N SER A 285 -36.99 34.81 -2.08
CA SER A 285 -36.85 36.22 -1.75
C SER A 285 -37.16 37.07 -2.98
N ASP A 286 -38.21 37.88 -2.88
CA ASP A 286 -38.61 38.80 -3.95
C ASP A 286 -37.97 40.19 -3.76
N GLY A 287 -36.84 40.43 -4.42
CA GLY A 287 -36.17 41.72 -4.44
C GLY A 287 -36.92 42.81 -5.22
N THR A 288 -37.83 42.41 -6.12
CA THR A 288 -38.64 43.32 -6.94
C THR A 288 -39.83 43.89 -6.19
N ALA A 289 -40.14 43.36 -5.00
CA ALA A 289 -41.25 43.81 -4.19
C ALA A 289 -41.01 45.18 -3.53
N GLN A 290 -42.01 46.07 -3.60
CA GLN A 290 -42.04 47.33 -2.85
C GLN A 290 -43.45 47.59 -2.30
N GLY A 291 -43.57 47.72 -0.98
CA GLY A 291 -44.85 48.04 -0.33
C GLY A 291 -45.96 46.98 -0.54
N GLY A 292 -45.60 45.69 -0.60
CA GLY A 292 -46.56 44.59 -0.81
C GLY A 292 -46.95 44.34 -2.28
N LYS A 293 -46.18 44.89 -3.21
CA LYS A 293 -46.40 44.79 -4.66
C LYS A 293 -45.17 44.14 -5.29
N THR A 294 -45.27 42.92 -5.80
CA THR A 294 -44.19 42.31 -6.60
C THR A 294 -43.99 43.07 -7.93
N LEU A 295 -42.81 42.97 -8.55
CA LEU A 295 -42.45 43.63 -9.81
C LEU A 295 -42.69 45.16 -9.78
N ALA A 296 -42.53 45.78 -8.61
CA ALA A 296 -42.77 47.21 -8.40
C ALA A 296 -41.50 48.06 -8.56
N ARG A 297 -40.33 47.41 -8.61
CA ARG A 297 -39.01 48.01 -8.82
C ARG A 297 -38.05 46.98 -9.39
N ASP A 298 -36.90 47.44 -9.85
CA ASP A 298 -35.79 46.57 -10.22
C ASP A 298 -35.35 45.73 -9.02
N GLY A 299 -34.96 44.48 -9.29
CA GLY A 299 -34.43 43.60 -8.27
C GLY A 299 -34.29 42.16 -8.71
N ASP A 300 -33.71 41.36 -7.82
CA ASP A 300 -33.54 39.93 -8.03
C ASP A 300 -34.65 39.15 -7.35
N VAL A 301 -35.24 38.20 -8.05
CA VAL A 301 -36.00 37.10 -7.45
C VAL A 301 -35.01 35.98 -7.14
N ARG A 302 -34.70 35.74 -5.87
CA ARG A 302 -33.69 34.78 -5.40
C ARG A 302 -34.34 33.59 -4.71
N PHE A 303 -33.74 32.42 -4.80
CA PHE A 303 -34.23 31.19 -4.17
C PHE A 303 -33.07 30.19 -3.99
N GLU A 304 -33.27 29.18 -3.15
CA GLU A 304 -32.32 28.06 -3.04
C GLU A 304 -32.42 27.16 -4.29
N GLU A 305 -31.30 26.89 -4.95
CA GLU A 305 -31.24 26.04 -6.15
C GLU A 305 -31.81 24.63 -5.85
N PRO A 306 -32.94 24.22 -6.47
CA PRO A 306 -33.57 22.95 -6.15
C PRO A 306 -32.76 21.71 -6.55
N ALA A 307 -32.65 20.75 -5.62
CA ALA A 307 -31.72 19.63 -5.79
C ALA A 307 -32.12 18.58 -6.84
N ASN A 308 -33.40 18.51 -7.16
CA ASN A 308 -34.02 17.56 -8.07
C ASN A 308 -34.60 18.27 -9.31
N TRP A 309 -34.13 19.47 -9.65
CA TRP A 309 -34.56 20.16 -10.87
C TRP A 309 -34.25 19.31 -12.11
N ARG A 310 -35.21 19.22 -13.02
CA ARG A 310 -35.07 18.50 -14.29
C ARG A 310 -35.51 19.39 -15.46
N GLU A 311 -34.89 19.16 -16.61
CA GLU A 311 -35.34 19.76 -17.86
C GLU A 311 -36.71 19.22 -18.26
N THR A 312 -37.48 20.03 -18.97
CA THR A 312 -38.69 19.60 -19.68
C THR A 312 -38.88 20.46 -20.92
N THR A 313 -39.67 19.97 -21.88
CA THR A 313 -39.97 20.71 -23.11
C THR A 313 -41.24 21.52 -22.93
N ILE A 314 -41.13 22.85 -23.04
CA ILE A 314 -42.28 23.77 -23.08
C ILE A 314 -42.15 24.62 -24.34
N ASN A 315 -43.24 24.72 -25.11
CA ASN A 315 -43.27 25.47 -26.39
C ASN A 315 -42.15 25.04 -27.38
N GLY A 316 -41.79 23.75 -27.39
CA GLY A 316 -40.74 23.21 -28.25
C GLY A 316 -39.30 23.48 -27.79
N LEU A 317 -39.11 24.08 -26.61
CA LEU A 317 -37.80 24.38 -26.04
C LEU A 317 -37.54 23.51 -24.80
N GLU A 318 -36.42 22.80 -24.80
CA GLU A 318 -35.93 22.03 -23.64
C GLU A 318 -35.06 22.94 -22.77
N ALA A 319 -35.46 23.11 -21.51
CA ALA A 319 -34.76 23.97 -20.55
C ALA A 319 -35.07 23.58 -19.09
N PHE A 320 -34.28 24.13 -18.16
CA PHE A 320 -34.65 24.19 -16.74
C PHE A 320 -35.63 25.34 -16.53
N TRP A 321 -36.89 25.02 -16.28
CA TRP A 321 -37.95 26.02 -16.19
C TRP A 321 -38.26 26.43 -14.75
N LEU A 322 -38.30 27.74 -14.53
CA LEU A 322 -38.88 28.38 -13.36
C LEU A 322 -40.21 29.03 -13.76
N ARG A 323 -41.28 28.73 -13.02
CA ARG A 323 -42.61 29.32 -13.18
C ARG A 323 -42.84 30.33 -12.07
N LEU A 324 -42.92 31.60 -12.45
CA LEU A 324 -43.27 32.72 -11.60
C LEU A 324 -44.77 32.98 -11.71
N THR A 325 -45.45 33.02 -10.57
CA THR A 325 -46.89 33.24 -10.46
C THR A 325 -47.16 34.40 -9.50
N VAL A 326 -48.29 35.07 -9.69
CA VAL A 326 -48.71 36.20 -8.88
C VAL A 326 -50.04 35.91 -8.19
N GLY A 327 -50.18 36.35 -6.93
CA GLY A 327 -51.39 36.12 -6.12
C GLY A 327 -52.62 36.92 -6.56
N SER A 328 -52.41 38.01 -7.30
CA SER A 328 -53.44 38.92 -7.82
C SER A 328 -53.00 39.46 -9.17
N ALA A 329 -53.96 39.93 -9.99
CA ALA A 329 -53.64 40.51 -11.30
C ALA A 329 -52.72 41.73 -11.20
N LEU A 330 -51.72 41.79 -12.08
CA LEU A 330 -50.81 42.93 -12.20
C LEU A 330 -51.48 44.13 -12.86
N ASP A 331 -50.84 45.30 -12.77
CA ASP A 331 -51.29 46.47 -13.52
C ASP A 331 -51.27 46.26 -15.03
N SER A 332 -52.24 46.89 -15.71
CA SER A 332 -52.45 46.79 -17.16
C SER A 332 -51.30 47.28 -18.02
N SER A 333 -50.35 48.02 -17.43
CA SER A 333 -49.17 48.55 -18.11
C SER A 333 -47.86 47.88 -17.68
N THR A 334 -47.89 46.84 -16.84
CA THR A 334 -46.67 46.25 -16.28
C THR A 334 -45.76 45.71 -17.38
N ARG A 335 -44.50 46.17 -17.41
CA ARG A 335 -43.51 45.82 -18.44
C ARG A 335 -42.13 45.52 -17.84
N ILE A 336 -41.51 44.46 -18.35
CA ILE A 336 -40.12 44.09 -18.05
C ILE A 336 -39.24 44.71 -19.14
N ASN A 337 -38.19 45.42 -18.74
CA ASN A 337 -37.18 45.96 -19.63
C ASN A 337 -36.15 44.88 -19.99
N GLU A 338 -35.48 44.32 -18.98
CA GLU A 338 -34.49 43.26 -19.16
C GLU A 338 -34.69 42.15 -18.12
N LEU A 339 -34.35 40.93 -18.51
CA LEU A 339 -34.41 39.75 -17.65
C LEU A 339 -33.20 38.86 -17.90
N ALA A 340 -32.49 38.52 -16.84
CA ALA A 340 -31.38 37.59 -16.89
C ALA A 340 -31.47 36.53 -15.78
N VAL A 341 -30.98 35.33 -16.06
CA VAL A 341 -30.87 34.25 -15.08
C VAL A 341 -29.49 34.22 -14.47
N ARG A 342 -29.37 34.08 -13.15
CA ARG A 342 -28.09 33.98 -12.46
C ARG A 342 -27.68 32.53 -12.32
N GLU A 343 -26.84 32.06 -13.24
CA GLU A 343 -26.23 30.74 -13.16
C GLU A 343 -25.14 30.73 -12.07
N VAL A 344 -25.15 29.71 -11.21
CA VAL A 344 -24.13 29.59 -10.18
C VAL A 344 -22.85 29.03 -10.80
N ARG A 345 -21.78 29.83 -10.84
CA ARG A 345 -20.48 29.42 -11.38
C ARG A 345 -19.69 28.54 -10.39
N LYS A 346 -20.28 27.46 -9.88
CA LYS A 346 -19.60 26.56 -8.93
C LYS A 346 -18.37 25.90 -9.59
N ALA A 347 -17.32 25.70 -8.82
CA ALA A 347 -16.19 24.88 -9.22
C ALA A 347 -15.73 24.02 -8.05
N ASP A 348 -15.68 22.70 -8.25
CA ASP A 348 -15.11 21.74 -7.31
C ASP A 348 -13.63 21.48 -7.57
N ALA A 349 -13.22 21.56 -8.84
CA ALA A 349 -11.84 21.36 -9.25
C ALA A 349 -11.47 22.21 -10.47
N PHE A 350 -10.21 22.65 -10.53
CA PHE A 350 -9.62 23.31 -11.69
C PHE A 350 -8.41 22.54 -12.22
N LEU A 351 -8.17 22.62 -13.52
CA LEU A 351 -7.03 22.01 -14.18
C LEU A 351 -6.70 22.75 -15.47
N VAL A 352 -5.42 22.96 -15.76
CA VAL A 352 -5.00 23.49 -17.06
C VAL A 352 -4.81 22.35 -18.05
N ILE A 353 -5.42 22.47 -19.23
CA ILE A 353 -5.33 21.51 -20.33
C ILE A 353 -4.98 22.25 -21.61
N GLY A 354 -3.75 22.08 -22.08
CA GLY A 354 -3.24 22.84 -23.22
C GLY A 354 -3.33 24.35 -22.97
N SER A 355 -4.09 25.06 -23.81
CA SER A 355 -4.32 26.51 -23.68
C SER A 355 -5.62 26.88 -22.96
N GLN A 356 -6.30 25.91 -22.35
CA GLN A 356 -7.60 26.10 -21.71
C GLN A 356 -7.51 25.81 -20.21
N LEU A 357 -8.33 26.52 -19.44
CA LEU A 357 -8.66 26.14 -18.08
C LEU A 357 -9.89 25.26 -18.12
N ALA A 358 -9.81 24.05 -17.56
CA ALA A 358 -10.94 23.16 -17.32
C ALA A 358 -11.41 23.30 -15.87
N ARG A 359 -12.71 23.16 -15.66
CA ARG A 359 -13.32 23.03 -14.35
C ARG A 359 -14.31 21.88 -14.30
N VAL A 360 -14.45 21.29 -13.13
CA VAL A 360 -15.62 20.46 -12.80
C VAL A 360 -16.52 21.27 -11.89
N SER A 361 -17.78 21.48 -12.29
CA SER A 361 -18.82 22.09 -11.46
C SER A 361 -19.70 21.01 -10.83
N GLY A 362 -19.83 21.04 -9.51
CA GLY A 362 -20.87 20.33 -8.78
C GLY A 362 -22.17 21.10 -8.89
N GLU A 363 -23.00 20.72 -9.84
CA GLU A 363 -24.39 21.14 -9.94
C GLU A 363 -25.28 20.13 -9.22
N THR A 364 -26.52 20.49 -8.91
CA THR A 364 -27.47 19.54 -8.33
C THR A 364 -27.95 18.56 -9.41
N GLY A 365 -27.10 17.56 -9.69
CA GLY A 365 -27.13 16.70 -10.87
C GLY A 365 -25.77 16.04 -11.11
N ALA A 366 -25.54 15.54 -12.33
CA ALA A 366 -24.23 15.01 -12.71
C ALA A 366 -23.18 16.15 -12.74
N PRO A 367 -21.97 15.98 -12.15
CA PRO A 367 -20.90 16.96 -12.28
C PRO A 367 -20.65 17.30 -13.75
N ARG A 368 -20.37 18.56 -14.08
CA ARG A 368 -20.16 18.99 -15.47
C ARG A 368 -18.73 19.47 -15.69
N LEU A 369 -18.13 19.02 -16.80
CA LEU A 369 -16.80 19.43 -17.22
C LEU A 369 -16.91 20.55 -18.26
N SER A 370 -16.44 21.74 -17.90
CA SER A 370 -16.40 22.91 -18.80
C SER A 370 -14.97 23.41 -18.99
N THR A 371 -14.71 24.04 -20.13
CA THR A 371 -13.42 24.66 -20.47
C THR A 371 -13.58 26.13 -20.84
N SER A 372 -12.56 26.95 -20.57
CA SER A 372 -12.48 28.35 -21.00
C SER A 372 -11.06 28.71 -21.46
N MET A 373 -10.97 29.63 -22.43
CA MET A 373 -9.69 30.18 -22.93
C MET A 373 -9.14 31.34 -22.08
N ASP A 374 -9.97 31.92 -21.22
CA ASP A 374 -9.61 33.07 -20.35
C ASP A 374 -9.95 32.84 -18.87
N GLY A 375 -10.36 31.62 -18.51
CA GLY A 375 -10.75 31.26 -17.15
C GLY A 375 -12.15 31.73 -16.75
N GLY A 376 -12.96 32.18 -17.71
CA GLY A 376 -14.32 32.68 -17.49
C GLY A 376 -14.37 34.12 -17.00
N VAL A 377 -13.29 34.88 -17.19
CA VAL A 377 -13.22 36.30 -16.84
C VAL A 377 -14.13 37.11 -17.78
N ALA A 378 -14.12 36.81 -19.09
CA ALA A 378 -15.27 37.06 -19.95
C ALA A 378 -16.12 35.79 -19.96
N SER A 379 -17.44 35.90 -20.12
CA SER A 379 -18.46 34.84 -20.06
C SER A 379 -18.29 33.67 -21.06
N THR A 380 -17.16 32.96 -21.01
CA THR A 380 -16.65 32.09 -22.09
C THR A 380 -16.50 30.62 -21.70
N TRP A 381 -17.08 30.17 -20.58
CA TRP A 381 -17.12 28.75 -20.26
C TRP A 381 -17.97 28.01 -21.30
N SER A 382 -17.44 26.90 -21.83
CA SER A 382 -18.21 25.99 -22.69
C SER A 382 -19.45 25.45 -21.96
N SER A 383 -20.46 25.03 -22.72
CA SER A 383 -21.77 24.53 -22.24
C SER A 383 -21.74 23.34 -21.26
N GLY A 384 -20.57 22.74 -21.00
CA GLY A 384 -20.36 21.72 -19.98
C GLY A 384 -20.80 20.33 -20.42
N ALA A 385 -19.89 19.36 -20.37
CA ALA A 385 -20.20 17.96 -20.63
C ALA A 385 -20.58 17.25 -19.31
N PRO A 386 -21.74 16.56 -19.22
CA PRO A 386 -22.08 15.80 -18.02
C PRO A 386 -21.11 14.64 -17.78
N VAL A 387 -20.76 14.39 -16.52
CA VAL A 387 -19.79 13.37 -16.08
C VAL A 387 -20.48 12.28 -15.26
N GLY A 388 -20.90 11.22 -15.94
CA GLY A 388 -21.66 10.12 -15.32
C GLY A 388 -22.99 10.61 -14.75
N ASP A 389 -23.45 10.01 -13.66
CA ASP A 389 -24.65 10.44 -12.93
C ASP A 389 -24.34 11.44 -11.79
N GLY A 390 -25.39 11.94 -11.14
CA GLY A 390 -25.28 12.79 -9.95
C GLY A 390 -25.19 12.05 -8.62
N ALA A 391 -25.09 10.72 -8.62
CA ALA A 391 -25.12 9.93 -7.38
C ALA A 391 -23.76 9.88 -6.67
N SER A 392 -22.66 10.14 -7.40
CA SER A 392 -21.28 10.06 -6.90
C SER A 392 -20.54 11.38 -7.11
N ALA A 393 -19.79 11.82 -6.11
CA ALA A 393 -19.03 13.08 -6.20
C ALA A 393 -17.75 12.95 -7.04
N ALA A 394 -17.28 14.06 -7.63
CA ALA A 394 -15.97 14.16 -8.24
C ALA A 394 -14.91 14.47 -7.17
N ASN A 395 -13.86 13.64 -7.10
CA ASN A 395 -12.79 13.75 -6.12
C ASN A 395 -11.48 14.32 -6.71
N ALA A 396 -11.28 14.22 -8.03
CA ALA A 396 -10.11 14.80 -8.70
C ALA A 396 -10.37 15.11 -10.17
N LEU A 397 -9.68 16.13 -10.68
CA LEU A 397 -9.58 16.47 -12.10
C LEU A 397 -8.10 16.46 -12.50
N VAL A 398 -7.72 15.59 -13.42
CA VAL A 398 -6.32 15.35 -13.80
C VAL A 398 -6.14 15.29 -15.33
N SER A 399 -4.98 15.71 -15.83
CA SER A 399 -4.66 15.67 -17.27
C SER A 399 -3.64 14.58 -17.56
N LEU A 400 -3.95 13.66 -18.46
CA LEU A 400 -3.01 12.67 -18.97
C LEU A 400 -3.04 12.69 -20.51
N ASP A 401 -1.87 12.83 -21.14
CA ASP A 401 -1.70 12.88 -22.59
C ASP A 401 -2.63 13.92 -23.28
N GLY A 402 -2.85 15.07 -22.63
CA GLY A 402 -3.70 16.17 -23.11
C GLY A 402 -5.21 15.93 -22.96
N THR A 403 -5.62 14.82 -22.36
CA THR A 403 -7.02 14.48 -22.10
C THR A 403 -7.37 14.77 -20.64
N ALA A 404 -8.53 15.43 -20.42
CA ALA A 404 -9.08 15.60 -19.08
C ALA A 404 -9.67 14.28 -18.57
N TYR A 405 -9.31 13.93 -17.34
CA TYR A 405 -9.92 12.83 -16.61
C TYR A 405 -10.57 13.34 -15.34
N VAL A 406 -11.83 13.00 -15.14
CA VAL A 406 -12.56 13.23 -13.90
C VAL A 406 -12.59 11.93 -13.12
N VAL A 407 -12.01 11.94 -11.93
CA VAL A 407 -12.04 10.79 -11.01
C VAL A 407 -13.16 11.01 -10.01
N LYS A 408 -14.16 10.14 -10.05
CA LYS A 408 -15.31 10.15 -9.16
C LYS A 408 -15.22 9.02 -8.13
N GLU A 409 -16.10 9.06 -7.14
CA GLU A 409 -16.22 8.03 -6.10
C GLU A 409 -16.49 6.63 -6.68
N ASP A 410 -17.19 6.57 -7.81
CA ASP A 410 -17.62 5.36 -8.54
C ASP A 410 -16.68 4.96 -9.69
N GLY A 411 -15.82 5.84 -10.19
CA GLY A 411 -15.02 5.50 -11.36
C GLY A 411 -14.16 6.60 -11.96
N LEU A 412 -13.59 6.28 -13.12
CA LEU A 412 -12.77 7.17 -13.93
C LEU A 412 -13.51 7.52 -15.22
N TYR A 413 -13.61 8.81 -15.51
CA TYR A 413 -14.30 9.34 -16.68
C TYR A 413 -13.31 10.16 -17.52
N ALA A 414 -13.33 9.99 -18.84
CA ALA A 414 -12.43 10.68 -19.75
C ALA A 414 -13.23 11.61 -20.66
N GLN A 415 -12.76 12.85 -20.84
CA GLN A 415 -13.30 13.74 -21.84
C GLN A 415 -12.95 13.22 -23.24
N ARG A 416 -13.97 12.94 -24.06
CA ARG A 416 -13.82 12.56 -25.46
C ARG A 416 -14.72 13.41 -26.36
N PRO A 417 -14.35 13.59 -27.63
CA PRO A 417 -15.29 14.09 -28.63
C PRO A 417 -16.45 13.08 -28.77
N GLY A 418 -17.67 13.54 -28.58
CA GLY A 418 -18.89 12.78 -28.84
C GLY A 418 -19.18 12.64 -30.32
N ALA A 419 -20.06 11.69 -30.67
CA ALA A 419 -20.40 11.35 -32.05
C ALA A 419 -20.96 12.53 -32.86
N ASP A 420 -21.62 13.49 -32.19
CA ASP A 420 -22.22 14.68 -32.81
C ASP A 420 -21.33 15.93 -32.73
N GLY A 421 -20.05 15.78 -32.36
CA GLY A 421 -19.09 16.87 -32.24
C GLY A 421 -19.09 17.62 -30.90
N GLY A 422 -19.99 17.31 -29.97
CA GLY A 422 -19.97 17.81 -28.58
C GLY A 422 -19.08 16.97 -27.66
N ALA A 423 -18.45 17.53 -26.62
CA ALA A 423 -17.65 16.75 -25.68
C ALA A 423 -18.54 15.90 -24.76
N VAL A 424 -18.19 14.62 -24.54
CA VAL A 424 -18.85 13.71 -23.60
C VAL A 424 -17.80 13.13 -22.66
N ALA A 425 -18.13 12.97 -21.38
CA ALA A 425 -17.28 12.24 -20.45
C ALA A 425 -17.67 10.75 -20.44
N GLU A 426 -16.89 9.92 -21.13
CA GLU A 426 -17.12 8.47 -21.19
C GLU A 426 -16.54 7.76 -19.96
N HIS A 427 -17.26 6.75 -19.47
CA HIS A 427 -16.79 5.91 -18.37
C HIS A 427 -15.59 5.07 -18.83
N ALA A 428 -14.37 5.59 -18.62
CA ALA A 428 -13.11 4.97 -19.02
C ALA A 428 -12.85 3.63 -18.31
N TRP A 429 -13.56 3.37 -17.19
CA TRP A 429 -13.45 2.12 -16.44
C TRP A 429 -14.80 1.48 -16.01
N SER A 430 -15.66 1.08 -16.95
CA SER A 430 -17.03 0.61 -16.63
C SER A 430 -17.13 -0.68 -15.78
N GLN A 431 -16.04 -1.46 -15.67
CA GLN A 431 -16.08 -2.81 -15.08
C GLN A 431 -16.22 -2.85 -13.55
N ARG A 432 -16.06 -1.73 -12.82
CA ARG A 432 -16.13 -1.70 -11.35
C ARG A 432 -16.92 -0.52 -10.73
N ALA A 433 -17.87 0.06 -11.47
CA ALA A 433 -18.74 1.14 -10.99
C ALA A 433 -19.59 0.81 -9.72
N ARG A 434 -19.53 -0.42 -9.19
CA ARG A 434 -20.31 -0.87 -8.03
C ARG A 434 -19.60 -0.70 -6.67
N ASP A 435 -18.32 -0.33 -6.64
CA ASP A 435 -17.54 -0.16 -5.41
C ASP A 435 -17.31 1.34 -5.08
N SER A 436 -18.39 2.14 -5.16
CA SER A 436 -18.33 3.58 -4.86
C SER A 436 -17.81 3.82 -3.44
N SER A 437 -16.87 4.74 -3.31
CA SER A 437 -16.31 5.11 -2.02
C SER A 437 -15.96 6.60 -2.00
N PRO A 438 -16.25 7.31 -0.90
CA PRO A 438 -15.90 8.71 -0.78
C PRO A 438 -14.40 8.98 -0.83
N TYR A 439 -13.57 7.95 -0.66
CA TYR A 439 -12.11 8.07 -0.71
C TYR A 439 -11.51 7.77 -2.08
N SER A 440 -12.27 7.22 -3.02
CA SER A 440 -11.78 6.85 -4.35
C SER A 440 -11.40 8.10 -5.15
N GLY A 441 -10.24 8.08 -5.78
CA GLY A 441 -9.72 9.17 -6.61
C GLY A 441 -9.07 10.32 -5.85
N ARG A 442 -9.20 10.39 -4.52
CA ARG A 442 -8.55 11.44 -3.73
C ARG A 442 -7.02 11.28 -3.77
N GLY A 443 -6.33 12.40 -3.97
CA GLY A 443 -4.87 12.43 -4.05
C GLY A 443 -4.29 11.67 -5.25
N SER A 444 -5.07 11.54 -6.32
CA SER A 444 -4.60 11.01 -7.61
C SER A 444 -3.50 11.90 -8.20
N ALA A 445 -2.52 11.29 -8.87
CA ALA A 445 -1.40 12.03 -9.44
C ALA A 445 -0.97 11.45 -10.79
N VAL A 446 -0.46 12.30 -11.67
CA VAL A 446 0.15 11.88 -12.93
C VAL A 446 1.66 11.83 -12.77
N TRP A 447 2.25 10.66 -13.06
CA TRP A 447 3.69 10.46 -12.94
C TRP A 447 4.19 9.46 -13.99
N ARG A 448 5.28 9.85 -14.68
CA ARG A 448 5.92 9.09 -15.78
C ARG A 448 4.92 8.60 -16.85
N GLY A 449 3.95 9.45 -17.22
CA GLY A 449 2.95 9.13 -18.25
C GLY A 449 1.89 8.11 -17.82
N TYR A 450 1.72 7.89 -16.51
CA TYR A 450 0.63 7.11 -15.96
C TYR A 450 -0.17 7.96 -14.97
N LEU A 451 -1.48 7.75 -14.95
CA LEU A 451 -2.34 8.25 -13.90
C LEU A 451 -2.38 7.23 -12.74
N TRP A 452 -1.99 7.66 -11.55
CA TRP A 452 -1.99 6.86 -10.32
C TRP A 452 -3.25 7.19 -9.53
N LEU A 453 -4.05 6.16 -9.28
CA LEU A 453 -5.43 6.24 -8.82
C LEU A 453 -5.59 5.47 -7.52
N PRO A 454 -5.60 6.16 -6.36
CA PRO A 454 -6.00 5.58 -5.11
C PRO A 454 -7.50 5.27 -5.16
N MET A 455 -7.88 4.00 -5.12
CA MET A 455 -9.27 3.55 -5.13
C MET A 455 -9.56 2.76 -3.84
N SER A 456 -10.84 2.49 -3.58
CA SER A 456 -11.29 1.73 -2.39
C SER A 456 -10.54 0.40 -2.17
N GLN A 457 -10.14 -0.28 -3.25
CA GLN A 457 -9.47 -1.58 -3.22
C GLN A 457 -7.94 -1.54 -3.32
N GLY A 458 -7.31 -0.35 -3.40
CA GLY A 458 -5.87 -0.24 -3.54
C GLY A 458 -5.43 0.83 -4.51
N LEU A 459 -4.14 0.84 -4.87
CA LEU A 459 -3.59 1.79 -5.82
C LEU A 459 -3.51 1.18 -7.22
N TYR A 460 -4.05 1.89 -8.21
CA TYR A 460 -4.01 1.50 -9.60
C TYR A 460 -3.17 2.48 -10.41
N ARG A 461 -2.52 2.00 -11.46
CA ARG A 461 -2.00 2.86 -12.52
C ARG A 461 -2.84 2.69 -13.78
N PHE A 462 -3.10 3.78 -14.46
CA PHE A 462 -3.90 3.85 -15.68
C PHE A 462 -3.12 4.51 -16.80
N ARG A 463 -3.17 3.92 -18.00
CA ARG A 463 -2.78 4.58 -19.26
C ARG A 463 -3.49 3.94 -20.44
N SER A 464 -4.11 4.75 -21.29
CA SER A 464 -4.70 4.30 -22.57
C SER A 464 -5.63 3.07 -22.44
N GLY A 465 -6.44 3.00 -21.37
CA GLY A 465 -7.34 1.86 -21.11
C GLY A 465 -6.71 0.70 -20.34
N ASP A 466 -5.39 0.65 -20.19
CA ASP A 466 -4.70 -0.34 -19.35
C ASP A 466 -4.71 0.12 -17.88
N LEU A 467 -5.52 -0.57 -17.07
CA LEU A 467 -5.60 -0.36 -15.62
C LEU A 467 -4.94 -1.53 -14.90
N LYS A 468 -3.93 -1.26 -14.08
CA LYS A 468 -3.18 -2.30 -13.35
C LYS A 468 -3.06 -1.96 -11.87
N PRO A 469 -3.38 -2.90 -10.95
CA PRO A 469 -3.11 -2.72 -9.54
C PRO A 469 -1.58 -2.70 -9.32
N VAL A 470 -1.11 -1.81 -8.47
CA VAL A 470 0.32 -1.54 -8.24
C VAL A 470 0.65 -1.21 -6.79
N GLY A 471 -0.35 -1.06 -5.93
CA GLY A 471 -0.11 -0.68 -4.55
C GLY A 471 0.37 -1.84 -3.67
N PRO A 472 0.67 -1.53 -2.40
CA PRO A 472 1.15 -2.53 -1.44
C PRO A 472 0.14 -3.62 -1.09
N GLU A 473 -1.15 -3.45 -1.44
CA GLU A 473 -2.18 -4.49 -1.31
C GLU A 473 -1.85 -5.77 -2.11
N ARG A 474 -0.93 -5.68 -3.07
CA ARG A 474 -0.50 -6.82 -3.90
C ARG A 474 0.50 -7.75 -3.21
N LEU A 475 1.05 -7.34 -2.08
CA LEU A 475 2.02 -8.14 -1.34
C LEU A 475 1.29 -9.34 -0.70
N ARG A 476 1.40 -10.52 -1.34
CA ARG A 476 0.62 -11.73 -1.01
C ARG A 476 0.75 -12.20 0.44
N GLU A 477 1.90 -11.98 1.07
CA GLU A 477 2.24 -12.48 2.41
C GLU A 477 2.58 -11.35 3.39
N ASN A 478 2.08 -10.13 3.14
CA ASN A 478 2.39 -8.97 3.97
C ASN A 478 1.66 -9.03 5.33
N ASP A 479 2.31 -9.65 6.32
CA ASP A 479 1.90 -9.65 7.72
C ASP A 479 2.45 -8.45 8.51
N SER A 480 3.11 -7.51 7.82
CA SER A 480 3.70 -6.34 8.45
C SER A 480 2.65 -5.38 9.01
N PRO A 481 3.04 -4.49 9.95
CA PRO A 481 2.18 -3.40 10.40
C PRO A 481 1.97 -2.31 9.33
N ILE A 482 2.61 -2.38 8.17
CA ILE A 482 2.54 -1.36 7.12
C ILE A 482 1.57 -1.84 6.03
N ARG A 483 0.28 -1.68 6.32
CA ARG A 483 -0.83 -2.06 5.44
C ARG A 483 -1.99 -1.08 5.60
N GLY A 484 -2.75 -0.85 4.54
CA GLY A 484 -3.82 0.14 4.56
C GLY A 484 -4.10 0.69 3.18
N ARG A 485 -4.80 1.83 3.16
CA ARG A 485 -5.24 2.50 1.94
C ARG A 485 -4.27 3.61 1.56
N ILE A 486 -3.95 3.74 0.28
CA ILE A 486 -3.26 4.92 -0.23
C ILE A 486 -4.22 6.11 -0.23
N THR A 487 -3.81 7.26 0.32
CA THR A 487 -4.64 8.46 0.44
C THR A 487 -4.16 9.63 -0.40
N ALA A 488 -2.89 9.62 -0.81
CA ALA A 488 -2.31 10.61 -1.71
C ALA A 488 -1.05 10.08 -2.39
N CYS A 489 -0.78 10.59 -3.59
CA CYS A 489 0.40 10.29 -4.39
C CYS A 489 1.06 11.57 -4.92
N ALA A 490 2.38 11.53 -5.08
CA ALA A 490 3.15 12.51 -5.85
C ALA A 490 4.44 11.85 -6.33
N GLY A 491 5.03 12.27 -7.44
CA GLY A 491 6.28 11.67 -7.92
C GLY A 491 7.31 12.71 -8.33
N ASP A 492 8.58 12.36 -8.14
CA ASP A 492 9.72 13.17 -8.58
C ASP A 492 10.35 12.57 -9.86
N ALA A 493 11.61 12.87 -10.16
CA ALA A 493 12.28 12.28 -11.31
C ALA A 493 12.49 10.75 -11.20
N HIS A 494 12.53 10.19 -9.99
CA HIS A 494 13.01 8.84 -9.70
C HIS A 494 11.97 7.91 -9.09
N PHE A 495 11.19 8.40 -8.13
CA PHE A 495 10.27 7.63 -7.30
C PHE A 495 8.86 8.22 -7.31
N LEU A 496 7.88 7.34 -7.10
CA LEU A 496 6.53 7.76 -6.71
C LEU A 496 6.42 7.66 -5.20
N TYR A 497 6.00 8.73 -4.55
CA TYR A 497 5.69 8.78 -3.14
C TYR A 497 4.20 8.57 -2.92
N ALA A 498 3.86 7.85 -1.84
CA ALA A 498 2.48 7.61 -1.46
C ALA A 498 2.29 7.69 0.06
N ALA A 499 1.19 8.28 0.49
CA ALA A 499 0.76 8.23 1.88
C ALA A 499 -0.15 7.01 2.06
N LEU A 500 0.24 6.07 2.91
CA LEU A 500 -0.54 4.89 3.27
C LEU A 500 -1.12 5.08 4.67
N ARG A 501 -2.45 5.03 4.81
CA ARG A 501 -3.16 5.13 6.09
C ARG A 501 -3.74 3.78 6.49
N ASP A 502 -3.41 3.33 7.69
CA ASP A 502 -3.94 2.09 8.26
C ASP A 502 -5.29 2.30 8.99
N GLU A 503 -5.88 1.21 9.47
CA GLU A 503 -7.16 1.21 10.19
C GLU A 503 -7.10 1.92 11.54
N THR A 504 -5.91 2.02 12.15
CA THR A 504 -5.69 2.76 13.40
C THR A 504 -5.55 4.27 13.18
N GLY A 505 -5.52 4.69 11.90
CA GLY A 505 -5.34 6.06 11.47
C GLY A 505 -3.88 6.47 11.31
N GLN A 506 -2.91 5.59 11.58
CA GLN A 506 -1.49 5.86 11.39
C GLN A 506 -1.18 5.98 9.90
N THR A 507 -0.56 7.10 9.52
CA THR A 507 -0.08 7.30 8.15
C THR A 507 1.42 7.03 8.05
N THR A 508 1.80 6.26 7.03
CA THR A 508 3.18 5.94 6.68
C THR A 508 3.48 6.47 5.27
N LEU A 509 4.56 7.23 5.14
CA LEU A 509 5.08 7.66 3.85
C LEU A 509 5.86 6.52 3.20
N LEU A 510 5.47 6.16 1.99
CA LEU A 510 6.11 5.15 1.16
C LEU A 510 6.72 5.78 -0.09
N ALA A 511 7.71 5.10 -0.66
CA ALA A 511 8.25 5.37 -1.98
C ALA A 511 8.24 4.08 -2.81
N PHE A 512 7.80 4.19 -4.06
CA PHE A 512 7.80 3.12 -5.03
C PHE A 512 9.00 3.27 -5.96
N ASN A 513 9.83 2.23 -6.01
CA ASN A 513 10.91 2.13 -6.99
C ASN A 513 10.35 1.47 -8.27
N PRO A 514 10.29 2.18 -9.40
CA PRO A 514 9.75 1.64 -10.64
C PRO A 514 10.62 0.57 -11.28
N ASP A 515 11.93 0.57 -11.00
CA ASP A 515 12.90 -0.35 -11.59
C ASP A 515 12.76 -1.74 -10.97
N GLN A 516 12.67 -1.79 -9.63
CA GLN A 516 12.44 -3.02 -8.85
C GLN A 516 10.95 -3.36 -8.67
N ARG A 517 10.05 -2.43 -9.02
CA ARG A 517 8.59 -2.52 -8.81
C ARG A 517 8.21 -2.83 -7.36
N SER A 518 8.92 -2.19 -6.44
CA SER A 518 8.87 -2.46 -5.01
C SER A 518 8.52 -1.20 -4.21
N TRP A 519 7.92 -1.40 -3.05
CA TRP A 519 7.58 -0.33 -2.12
C TRP A 519 8.58 -0.29 -0.95
N HIS A 520 8.93 0.93 -0.53
CA HIS A 520 9.89 1.19 0.53
C HIS A 520 9.29 2.21 1.51
N PRO A 521 9.00 1.84 2.76
CA PRO A 521 8.53 2.78 3.75
C PRO A 521 9.66 3.68 4.24
N LEU A 522 9.40 4.99 4.30
CA LEU A 522 10.39 6.00 4.65
C LEU A 522 10.15 6.60 6.03
N ALA A 523 8.90 6.92 6.39
CA ALA A 523 8.60 7.60 7.65
C ALA A 523 7.18 7.33 8.15
N ARG A 524 6.98 7.41 9.47
CA ARG A 524 5.65 7.45 10.11
C ARG A 524 5.28 8.90 10.42
N LEU A 525 4.07 9.31 10.05
CA LEU A 525 3.59 10.70 10.17
C LEU A 525 2.59 10.89 11.33
N GLY A 526 2.47 9.90 12.23
CA GLY A 526 1.44 9.84 13.26
C GLY A 526 0.03 9.52 12.75
N GLN A 527 -0.97 9.71 13.62
CA GLN A 527 -2.39 9.48 13.32
C GLN A 527 -3.00 10.67 12.57
N VAL A 528 -2.72 10.77 11.27
CA VAL A 528 -3.15 11.90 10.43
C VAL A 528 -3.79 11.40 9.15
N ASP A 529 -4.74 12.17 8.61
CA ASP A 529 -5.32 11.93 7.29
C ASP A 529 -4.57 12.77 6.25
N CYS A 530 -3.53 12.20 5.65
CA CYS A 530 -2.78 12.88 4.58
C CYS A 530 -3.58 12.84 3.28
N ARG A 531 -4.13 13.98 2.87
CA ARG A 531 -4.97 14.10 1.65
C ARG A 531 -4.22 14.63 0.44
N HIS A 532 -3.03 15.17 0.65
CA HIS A 532 -2.29 15.86 -0.39
C HIS A 532 -0.78 15.62 -0.25
N LEU A 533 -0.16 15.23 -1.37
CA LEU A 533 1.27 15.13 -1.55
C LEU A 533 1.66 15.99 -2.75
N TRP A 534 2.81 16.63 -2.69
CA TRP A 534 3.30 17.48 -3.77
C TRP A 534 4.82 17.52 -3.77
N VAL A 535 5.41 17.54 -4.97
CA VAL A 535 6.84 17.74 -5.17
C VAL A 535 7.07 19.08 -5.84
N SER A 536 7.94 19.91 -5.27
CA SER A 536 8.39 21.18 -5.87
C SER A 536 9.90 21.31 -5.83
N ASP A 537 10.46 21.98 -6.82
CA ASP A 537 11.84 22.46 -6.79
C ASP A 537 12.03 23.78 -6.01
N ARG A 538 10.93 24.35 -5.50
CA ARG A 538 10.90 25.57 -4.69
C ARG A 538 10.65 25.28 -3.21
N PRO A 539 11.17 26.14 -2.31
CA PRO A 539 12.16 27.18 -2.55
C PRO A 539 13.58 26.66 -2.28
N GLY A 540 14.52 26.91 -3.19
CA GLY A 540 15.94 26.62 -2.94
C GLY A 540 16.52 25.56 -3.86
N PRO A 541 17.69 25.01 -3.51
CA PRO A 541 18.53 24.28 -4.47
C PRO A 541 18.09 22.84 -4.68
N ASN A 542 17.17 22.27 -3.89
CA ASN A 542 16.77 20.87 -4.00
C ASN A 542 15.26 20.74 -4.12
N PRO A 543 14.77 19.78 -4.92
CA PRO A 543 13.37 19.39 -4.86
C PRO A 543 13.01 18.91 -3.45
N ARG A 544 11.77 19.17 -3.04
CA ARG A 544 11.22 18.71 -1.77
C ARG A 544 9.88 18.04 -2.01
N LEU A 545 9.66 16.95 -1.28
CA LEU A 545 8.34 16.40 -1.08
C LEU A 545 7.69 17.13 0.09
N TYR A 546 6.49 17.61 -0.16
CA TYR A 546 5.60 18.25 0.79
C TYR A 546 4.42 17.33 1.08
N VAL A 547 4.12 17.17 2.36
CA VAL A 547 3.18 16.17 2.86
C VAL A 547 2.20 16.83 3.80
N GLY A 548 0.90 16.75 3.49
CA GLY A 548 -0.12 17.25 4.41
C GLY A 548 -0.24 16.37 5.66
N VAL A 549 -0.08 16.96 6.85
CA VAL A 549 -0.11 16.28 8.16
C VAL A 549 -1.10 17.04 9.06
N GLY A 550 -2.40 16.82 8.84
CA GLY A 550 -3.45 17.62 9.45
C GLY A 550 -3.34 19.10 9.02
N GLY A 551 -3.34 20.02 9.99
CA GLY A 551 -3.11 21.46 9.77
C GLY A 551 -1.63 21.89 9.71
N SER A 552 -0.73 20.92 9.53
CA SER A 552 0.71 21.12 9.41
C SER A 552 1.24 20.52 8.11
N LEU A 553 2.43 20.95 7.71
CA LEU A 553 3.10 20.46 6.51
C LEU A 553 4.41 19.79 6.88
N ALA A 554 4.54 18.51 6.57
CA ALA A 554 5.81 17.80 6.64
C ALA A 554 6.58 17.96 5.33
N THR A 555 7.90 18.10 5.43
CA THR A 555 8.80 18.33 4.29
C THR A 555 9.95 17.35 4.32
N MET A 556 10.32 16.85 3.15
CA MET A 556 11.44 15.92 2.95
C MET A 556 12.28 16.40 1.77
N VAL A 557 13.57 16.61 1.97
CA VAL A 557 14.48 17.02 0.89
C VAL A 557 14.76 15.83 -0.02
N LEU A 558 14.60 16.04 -1.32
CA LEU A 558 14.87 15.05 -2.35
C LEU A 558 16.22 15.34 -3.02
N PRO A 559 16.99 14.30 -3.39
CA PRO A 559 18.27 14.50 -4.07
C PRO A 559 18.09 15.13 -5.44
N ARG A 560 19.02 16.01 -5.84
CA ARG A 560 19.08 16.57 -7.19
C ARG A 560 20.11 15.81 -8.03
N GLY A 561 19.74 15.47 -9.25
CA GLY A 561 20.65 14.90 -10.26
C GLY A 561 20.93 13.39 -10.12
N SER A 562 20.54 12.75 -9.01
CA SER A 562 20.58 11.29 -8.88
C SER A 562 19.50 10.80 -7.91
N ALA A 563 19.17 9.50 -7.98
CA ALA A 563 18.24 8.87 -7.05
C ALA A 563 18.86 8.64 -5.65
N ASN A 564 20.19 8.58 -5.54
CA ASN A 564 20.88 8.24 -4.30
C ASN A 564 21.12 9.50 -3.45
N PRO A 565 20.50 9.61 -2.25
CA PRO A 565 20.68 10.77 -1.37
C PRO A 565 22.13 10.95 -0.87
N LEU A 566 22.98 9.91 -0.91
CA LEU A 566 24.38 10.03 -0.52
C LEU A 566 25.23 10.90 -1.46
N HIS A 567 24.78 11.08 -2.71
CA HIS A 567 25.51 11.86 -3.70
C HIS A 567 25.17 13.36 -3.63
N ASP A 568 24.26 13.77 -2.74
CA ASP A 568 23.81 15.15 -2.61
C ASP A 568 24.01 15.67 -1.17
N PRO A 569 24.93 16.65 -0.96
CA PRO A 569 25.23 17.18 0.37
C PRO A 569 24.09 17.99 1.01
N ASN A 570 23.02 18.32 0.26
CA ASN A 570 21.84 19.00 0.79
C ASN A 570 20.81 18.03 1.38
N CYS A 571 20.94 16.73 1.11
CA CYS A 571 20.10 15.72 1.76
C CYS A 571 20.41 15.64 3.26
N ARG A 572 19.39 15.33 4.05
CA ARG A 572 19.48 15.11 5.49
C ARG A 572 18.83 13.79 5.83
N PHE A 573 19.30 13.13 6.88
CA PHE A 573 18.88 11.81 7.32
C PHE A 573 18.26 11.88 8.72
N ALA A 574 17.28 11.02 8.98
CA ALA A 574 16.75 10.84 10.32
C ALA A 574 17.84 10.30 11.27
N ALA A 575 17.76 10.59 12.57
CA ALA A 575 18.77 10.14 13.54
C ALA A 575 18.79 8.62 13.78
N SER A 576 17.66 7.94 13.57
CA SER A 576 17.56 6.49 13.74
C SER A 576 16.46 5.88 12.87
N ALA A 577 16.65 4.61 12.48
CA ALA A 577 15.66 3.83 11.75
C ALA A 577 15.80 2.34 12.04
N GLU A 578 14.70 1.58 11.90
CA GLU A 578 14.69 0.14 12.05
C GLU A 578 14.33 -0.55 10.73
N VAL A 579 15.02 -1.66 10.44
CA VAL A 579 14.65 -2.61 9.39
C VAL A 579 14.64 -4.04 9.94
N TYR A 580 13.57 -4.76 9.67
CA TYR A 580 13.35 -6.15 10.03
C TYR A 580 13.61 -6.98 8.79
N LEU A 581 14.64 -7.83 8.84
CA LEU A 581 14.96 -8.74 7.74
C LEU A 581 13.92 -9.86 7.66
N SER A 582 13.81 -10.48 6.48
CA SER A 582 12.96 -11.66 6.31
C SER A 582 13.44 -12.79 7.21
N ARG A 583 12.50 -13.60 7.69
CA ARG A 583 12.80 -14.76 8.53
C ARG A 583 13.72 -15.73 7.79
N PHE A 584 14.80 -16.13 8.46
CA PHE A 584 15.78 -17.05 7.93
C PHE A 584 15.67 -18.42 8.58
N ASP A 585 15.50 -19.48 7.77
CA ASP A 585 15.41 -20.88 8.19
C ASP A 585 16.34 -21.81 7.40
N ALA A 586 17.27 -21.25 6.62
CA ALA A 586 18.17 -21.98 5.72
C ALA A 586 17.46 -22.93 4.73
N ALA A 587 16.17 -22.71 4.41
CA ALA A 587 15.32 -23.65 3.66
C ALA A 587 15.08 -25.01 4.35
N PHE A 588 15.36 -25.10 5.65
CA PHE A 588 15.15 -26.28 6.49
C PHE A 588 14.27 -25.95 7.70
N ALA A 589 13.01 -25.55 7.46
CA ALA A 589 12.07 -25.06 8.48
C ALA A 589 11.90 -25.93 9.74
N ALA A 590 12.13 -27.25 9.65
CA ALA A 590 11.96 -28.19 10.76
C ALA A 590 13.27 -28.50 11.53
N GLN A 591 14.44 -28.30 10.92
CA GLN A 591 15.71 -28.70 11.54
C GLN A 591 16.21 -27.59 12.47
N PRO A 592 16.78 -27.89 13.65
CA PRO A 592 17.45 -26.86 14.42
C PRO A 592 18.73 -26.40 13.72
N LYS A 593 19.09 -25.13 13.92
CA LYS A 593 20.37 -24.54 13.50
C LYS A 593 21.03 -23.94 14.71
N ALA A 594 22.35 -24.06 14.78
CA ALA A 594 23.16 -23.24 15.66
C ALA A 594 23.54 -21.97 14.89
N PHE A 595 23.14 -20.80 15.38
CA PHE A 595 23.59 -19.52 14.85
C PHE A 595 24.91 -19.15 15.55
N LEU A 596 25.94 -18.91 14.75
CA LEU A 596 27.33 -18.81 15.22
C LEU A 596 27.76 -17.36 15.34
N ALA A 597 27.65 -16.59 14.25
CA ALA A 597 28.00 -15.17 14.25
C ALA A 597 27.21 -14.38 13.22
N LEU A 598 27.22 -13.06 13.38
CA LEU A 598 26.79 -12.11 12.35
C LEU A 598 27.95 -11.18 12.01
N THR A 599 28.19 -10.97 10.72
CA THR A 599 29.11 -9.99 10.18
C THR A 599 28.35 -8.94 9.41
N LEU A 600 28.56 -7.66 9.71
CA LEU A 600 28.05 -6.55 8.91
C LEU A 600 29.19 -5.93 8.08
N SER A 601 28.92 -5.71 6.79
CA SER A 601 29.78 -4.96 5.88
C SER A 601 29.05 -3.71 5.41
N GLY A 602 29.79 -2.61 5.33
CA GLY A 602 29.20 -1.30 5.10
C GLY A 602 30.20 -0.17 5.10
N ASP A 603 29.72 1.02 4.74
CA ASP A 603 30.48 2.25 4.80
C ASP A 603 29.97 3.16 5.93
N ARG A 604 30.82 4.11 6.34
CA ARG A 604 30.51 5.13 7.36
C ARG A 604 30.08 4.57 8.71
N LEU A 605 30.47 3.33 9.01
CA LEU A 605 30.34 2.73 10.34
C LEU A 605 31.45 3.27 11.24
N THR A 606 31.06 4.01 12.28
CA THR A 606 31.94 4.67 13.25
C THR A 606 31.27 4.70 14.63
N ALA A 607 31.93 5.29 15.64
CA ALA A 607 31.37 5.45 16.98
C ALA A 607 30.11 6.35 17.04
N SER A 608 29.97 7.31 16.12
CA SER A 608 28.83 8.25 16.03
C SER A 608 27.82 7.89 14.93
N THR A 609 28.08 6.81 14.19
CA THR A 609 27.25 6.35 13.08
C THR A 609 27.33 4.82 13.04
N TRP A 610 26.39 4.12 13.64
CA TRP A 610 26.50 2.68 13.90
C TRP A 610 25.19 1.93 13.61
N VAL A 611 25.27 0.59 13.67
CA VAL A 611 24.10 -0.29 13.57
C VAL A 611 24.04 -1.18 14.80
N ASP A 612 22.94 -1.10 15.55
CA ASP A 612 22.65 -2.04 16.63
C ASP A 612 21.81 -3.18 16.04
N VAL A 613 22.23 -4.43 16.28
CA VAL A 613 21.49 -5.61 15.80
C VAL A 613 20.85 -6.32 16.96
N ALA A 614 19.59 -6.72 16.77
CA ALA A 614 18.84 -7.58 17.67
C ALA A 614 18.28 -8.79 16.91
N TYR A 615 18.02 -9.88 17.63
CA TYR A 615 17.50 -11.11 17.06
C TYR A 615 16.42 -11.74 17.94
N ARG A 616 15.62 -12.62 17.36
CA ARG A 616 14.76 -13.55 18.12
C ARG A 616 14.74 -14.92 17.45
N LEU A 617 14.56 -15.95 18.26
CA LEU A 617 14.64 -17.36 17.85
C LEU A 617 13.26 -18.03 17.68
N ALA A 618 12.19 -17.35 18.09
CA ALA A 618 10.82 -17.83 17.96
C ALA A 618 9.90 -16.68 17.53
N ALA A 619 8.89 -17.00 16.73
CA ALA A 619 7.88 -16.02 16.33
C ALA A 619 7.15 -15.49 17.57
N GLY A 620 6.96 -14.16 17.64
CA GLY A 620 6.30 -13.51 18.77
C GLY A 620 7.17 -13.34 20.02
N ALA A 621 8.38 -13.92 20.07
CA ALA A 621 9.32 -13.65 21.14
C ALA A 621 9.86 -12.21 21.05
N ARG A 622 10.34 -11.69 22.19
CA ARG A 622 11.02 -10.40 22.27
C ARG A 622 12.36 -10.47 21.53
N PHE A 623 12.74 -9.38 20.86
CA PHE A 623 14.07 -9.22 20.29
C PHE A 623 15.11 -9.01 21.41
N GLU A 624 16.16 -9.82 21.39
CA GLU A 624 17.33 -9.72 22.26
C GLU A 624 18.47 -9.02 21.53
N PRO A 625 19.23 -8.14 22.18
CA PRO A 625 20.36 -7.47 21.55
C PRO A 625 21.48 -8.47 21.24
N LEU A 626 22.00 -8.45 20.01
CA LEU A 626 23.24 -9.14 19.64
C LEU A 626 24.44 -8.25 19.95
N GLY A 627 24.41 -6.99 19.51
CA GLY A 627 25.49 -6.04 19.75
C GLY A 627 25.52 -4.88 18.76
N ARG A 628 26.49 -3.99 18.97
CA ARG A 628 26.75 -2.80 18.16
C ARG A 628 27.82 -3.05 17.10
N PHE A 629 27.52 -2.68 15.86
CA PHE A 629 28.42 -2.69 14.72
C PHE A 629 28.81 -1.26 14.35
N ALA A 630 30.09 -0.92 14.57
CA ALA A 630 30.65 0.43 14.39
C ALA A 630 31.90 0.42 13.49
N ALA A 631 32.15 -0.69 12.78
CA ALA A 631 33.20 -0.83 11.77
C ALA A 631 32.77 -1.82 10.68
N SER A 632 33.25 -1.62 9.45
CA SER A 632 33.00 -2.55 8.34
C SER A 632 33.71 -3.89 8.55
N GLY A 633 33.01 -4.98 8.25
CA GLY A 633 33.53 -6.35 8.44
C GLY A 633 33.54 -6.81 9.91
N GLN A 634 33.01 -6.02 10.84
CA GLN A 634 32.91 -6.41 12.24
C GLN A 634 32.04 -7.66 12.37
N ARG A 635 32.56 -8.67 13.07
CA ARG A 635 31.89 -9.95 13.38
C ARG A 635 31.56 -10.00 14.87
N ILE A 636 30.32 -10.32 15.20
CA ILE A 636 29.87 -10.56 16.58
C ILE A 636 29.31 -11.98 16.66
N GLU A 637 29.87 -12.76 17.59
CA GLU A 637 29.43 -14.13 17.87
C GLU A 637 28.12 -14.11 18.67
N PHE A 638 27.22 -15.02 18.37
CA PHE A 638 26.05 -15.26 19.19
C PHE A 638 26.45 -15.94 20.51
N GLY A 639 25.66 -15.71 21.56
CA GLY A 639 25.87 -16.40 22.84
C GLY A 639 25.63 -17.92 22.74
N SER A 640 26.05 -18.67 23.77
CA SER A 640 26.02 -20.14 23.83
C SER A 640 24.64 -20.81 23.75
N LYS A 641 23.55 -20.02 23.59
CA LYS A 641 22.16 -20.49 23.52
C LYS A 641 21.44 -20.15 22.21
N ALA A 642 22.14 -19.67 21.19
CA ALA A 642 21.50 -19.29 19.92
C ALA A 642 21.24 -20.48 18.99
N ALA A 643 20.39 -21.41 19.42
CA ALA A 643 19.96 -22.55 18.61
C ALA A 643 18.44 -22.57 18.43
N ALA A 644 17.96 -22.58 17.18
CA ALA A 644 16.54 -22.67 16.85
C ALA A 644 16.30 -23.09 15.40
N THR A 645 15.05 -23.34 15.02
CA THR A 645 14.69 -23.70 13.64
C THR A 645 14.74 -22.53 12.66
N ALA A 646 14.67 -21.30 13.18
CA ALA A 646 14.79 -20.07 12.40
C ALA A 646 15.25 -18.91 13.27
N ILE A 647 15.65 -17.82 12.64
CA ILE A 647 16.01 -16.55 13.29
C ILE A 647 15.35 -15.39 12.56
N ASP A 648 14.88 -14.41 13.33
CA ASP A 648 14.50 -13.10 12.81
C ASP A 648 15.56 -12.08 13.27
N LEU A 649 15.99 -11.22 12.35
CA LEU A 649 16.99 -10.17 12.61
C LEU A 649 16.36 -8.80 12.44
N ARG A 650 16.71 -7.88 13.34
CA ARG A 650 16.36 -6.47 13.29
C ARG A 650 17.62 -5.63 13.36
N LEU A 651 17.79 -4.74 12.39
CA LEU A 651 18.88 -3.78 12.34
C LEU A 651 18.29 -2.42 12.73
N THR A 652 18.92 -1.75 13.69
CA THR A 652 18.62 -0.37 14.06
C THR A 652 19.81 0.50 13.68
N LEU A 653 19.61 1.36 12.69
CA LEU A 653 20.62 2.31 12.21
C LEU A 653 20.60 3.56 13.10
N HIS A 654 21.76 4.15 13.32
CA HIS A 654 21.93 5.36 14.15
C HIS A 654 22.93 6.33 13.52
N SER A 655 22.65 7.62 13.65
CA SER A 655 23.61 8.70 13.38
C SER A 655 23.35 9.87 14.32
N ASP A 656 24.41 10.41 14.91
CA ASP A 656 24.36 11.63 15.73
C ASP A 656 24.43 12.92 14.88
N ASP A 657 24.69 12.80 13.56
CA ASP A 657 24.78 13.91 12.61
C ASP A 657 23.81 13.69 11.44
N PRO A 658 22.85 14.61 11.20
CA PRO A 658 21.85 14.47 10.14
C PRO A 658 22.41 14.58 8.72
N THR A 659 23.69 14.92 8.55
CA THR A 659 24.36 14.98 7.23
C THR A 659 25.04 13.66 6.84
N THR A 660 25.12 12.70 7.76
CA THR A 660 25.70 11.38 7.53
C THR A 660 24.74 10.27 7.94
N THR A 661 24.97 9.08 7.40
CA THR A 661 24.19 7.87 7.67
C THR A 661 25.10 6.65 7.61
N PRO A 662 24.88 5.63 8.45
CA PRO A 662 25.52 4.34 8.22
C PRO A 662 25.01 3.78 6.89
N VAL A 663 25.88 3.08 6.18
CA VAL A 663 25.56 2.43 4.91
C VAL A 663 25.80 0.95 5.10
N VAL A 664 24.74 0.15 5.15
CA VAL A 664 24.89 -1.32 5.23
C VAL A 664 24.81 -1.89 3.82
N HIS A 665 25.85 -2.58 3.40
CA HIS A 665 25.92 -3.27 2.11
C HIS A 665 25.51 -4.73 2.24
N ALA A 666 25.99 -5.43 3.28
CA ALA A 666 25.56 -6.81 3.50
C ALA A 666 25.58 -7.22 4.97
N ALA A 667 24.63 -8.07 5.34
CA ALA A 667 24.56 -8.78 6.61
C ALA A 667 24.77 -10.28 6.38
N SER A 668 25.88 -10.83 6.88
CA SER A 668 26.27 -12.23 6.72
C SER A 668 26.11 -13.00 8.02
N LEU A 669 25.18 -13.95 8.05
CA LEU A 669 24.90 -14.85 9.15
C LEU A 669 25.66 -16.17 8.97
N ALA A 670 26.55 -16.48 9.90
CA ALA A 670 27.17 -17.79 10.04
C ALA A 670 26.27 -18.73 10.86
N TYR A 671 26.01 -19.92 10.34
CA TYR A 671 25.17 -20.92 10.99
C TYR A 671 25.62 -22.35 10.63
N ALA A 672 25.21 -23.31 11.46
CA ALA A 672 25.39 -24.74 11.19
C ALA A 672 24.07 -25.47 11.38
N ILE A 673 23.71 -26.35 10.45
CA ILE A 673 22.45 -27.11 10.52
C ILE A 673 22.65 -28.30 11.45
N ARG A 674 21.90 -28.36 12.54
CA ARG A 674 21.88 -29.50 13.46
C ARG A 674 20.78 -30.45 13.03
N ALA A 675 20.99 -31.10 11.89
CA ALA A 675 20.03 -32.08 11.40
C ALA A 675 20.00 -33.29 12.35
N ASP A 676 18.79 -33.78 12.62
CA ASP A 676 18.67 -35.08 13.24
C ASP A 676 19.24 -36.14 12.28
N PHE A 677 19.91 -37.16 12.83
CA PHE A 677 20.48 -38.22 12.02
C PHE A 677 19.90 -39.57 12.39
N LYS A 678 20.06 -40.53 11.47
CA LYS A 678 19.74 -41.93 11.71
C LYS A 678 21.01 -42.68 12.05
N ARG A 679 20.95 -43.58 13.02
CA ARG A 679 22.04 -44.49 13.32
C ARG A 679 21.96 -45.74 12.43
N VAL A 680 23.09 -46.18 11.90
CA VAL A 680 23.23 -47.50 11.28
C VAL A 680 24.09 -48.36 12.17
N PHE A 681 23.54 -49.52 12.49
CA PHE A 681 24.16 -50.55 13.29
C PHE A 681 24.59 -51.68 12.37
N GLN A 682 25.87 -52.01 12.38
CA GLN A 682 26.43 -53.12 11.63
C GLN A 682 27.12 -54.08 12.59
N PHE A 683 26.70 -55.33 12.55
CA PHE A 683 27.19 -56.34 13.47
C PHE A 683 27.13 -57.72 12.89
N VAL A 684 28.01 -58.60 13.32
CA VAL A 684 28.04 -59.98 12.83
C VAL A 684 27.52 -60.88 13.92
N VAL A 685 26.44 -61.59 13.65
CA VAL A 685 25.87 -62.56 14.57
C VAL A 685 26.52 -63.92 14.36
N ARG A 686 26.98 -64.55 15.43
CA ARG A 686 27.50 -65.92 15.41
C ARG A 686 26.32 -66.89 15.49
N ILE A 687 26.18 -67.72 14.47
CA ILE A 687 25.13 -68.72 14.36
C ILE A 687 25.79 -70.11 14.53
N ALA A 688 25.62 -70.67 15.72
CA ALA A 688 26.14 -71.98 16.10
C ALA A 688 25.16 -72.68 17.04
N ASP A 689 25.17 -74.01 17.04
CA ASP A 689 24.47 -74.78 18.06
C ASP A 689 25.19 -74.62 19.41
N GLN A 690 24.43 -74.47 20.49
CA GLN A 690 24.99 -74.35 21.84
C GLN A 690 26.05 -73.23 22.00
N ALA A 691 25.80 -72.09 21.35
CA ALA A 691 26.68 -70.94 21.42
C ALA A 691 26.97 -70.56 22.89
N PRO A 692 28.25 -70.33 23.27
CA PRO A 692 28.59 -69.93 24.63
C PRO A 692 28.01 -68.55 24.92
N LEU A 693 27.30 -68.43 26.03
CA LEU A 693 26.73 -67.18 26.53
C LEU A 693 27.72 -66.47 27.47
N ARG A 694 27.49 -65.19 27.77
CA ARG A 694 28.35 -64.40 28.68
C ARG A 694 28.40 -64.96 30.11
N ASP A 695 27.38 -65.70 30.52
CA ASP A 695 27.26 -66.32 31.83
C ASP A 695 27.96 -67.68 31.94
N GLY A 696 28.68 -68.09 30.89
CA GLY A 696 29.37 -69.39 30.81
C GLY A 696 28.45 -70.57 30.51
N ARG A 697 27.12 -70.36 30.41
CA ARG A 697 26.17 -71.39 29.96
C ARG A 697 26.16 -71.47 28.44
N ARG A 698 25.52 -72.50 27.90
CA ARG A 698 25.31 -72.68 26.46
C ARG A 698 23.88 -72.30 26.08
N ASP A 699 23.72 -71.59 24.97
CA ASP A 699 22.41 -71.29 24.41
C ASP A 699 21.67 -72.59 24.10
N ARG A 700 20.42 -72.71 24.53
CA ARG A 700 19.61 -73.92 24.29
C ARG A 700 19.02 -73.96 22.88
N ARG A 701 19.06 -72.84 22.15
CA ARG A 701 18.57 -72.74 20.77
C ARG A 701 19.62 -73.29 19.80
N SER A 702 19.16 -73.93 18.73
CA SER A 702 20.03 -74.31 17.61
C SER A 702 20.37 -73.10 16.75
N GLY A 703 21.51 -73.13 16.06
CA GLY A 703 21.89 -72.17 15.05
C GLY A 703 20.82 -72.00 13.97
N ARG A 704 20.07 -73.06 13.64
CA ARG A 704 18.92 -72.97 12.72
C ARG A 704 17.83 -72.03 13.24
N VAL A 705 17.48 -72.12 14.53
CA VAL A 705 16.47 -71.26 15.16
C VAL A 705 16.96 -69.82 15.25
N ILE A 706 18.24 -69.60 15.59
CA ILE A 706 18.85 -68.26 15.62
C ILE A 706 18.84 -67.63 14.23
N LYS A 707 19.22 -68.40 13.19
CA LYS A 707 19.18 -67.97 11.78
C LYS A 707 17.77 -67.58 11.33
N GLN A 708 16.76 -68.40 11.65
CA GLN A 708 15.37 -68.14 11.29
C GLN A 708 14.82 -66.90 12.00
N ALA A 709 15.18 -66.68 13.26
CA ALA A 709 14.74 -65.52 14.02
C ALA A 709 15.27 -64.20 13.43
N ILE A 710 16.56 -64.15 13.07
CA ILE A 710 17.15 -62.95 12.45
C ILE A 710 16.63 -62.76 11.02
N ALA A 711 16.45 -63.84 10.26
CA ALA A 711 15.85 -63.79 8.93
C ALA A 711 14.39 -63.31 8.98
N ALA A 712 13.62 -63.71 9.99
CA ALA A 712 12.28 -63.21 10.22
C ALA A 712 12.28 -61.71 10.54
N ALA A 713 13.18 -61.26 11.43
CA ALA A 713 13.36 -59.85 11.74
C ALA A 713 13.79 -59.00 10.51
N ALA A 714 14.55 -59.59 9.58
CA ALA A 714 14.93 -58.96 8.31
C ALA A 714 13.84 -58.99 7.24
N ALA A 715 12.89 -59.93 7.33
CA ALA A 715 11.79 -60.07 6.39
C ALA A 715 10.58 -59.20 6.75
N THR A 716 10.47 -58.73 7.99
CA THR A 716 9.40 -57.80 8.39
C THR A 716 9.57 -56.46 7.67
N ARG A 717 8.45 -55.77 7.43
CA ARG A 717 8.44 -54.38 6.98
C ARG A 717 8.29 -53.38 8.16
N GLU A 718 8.22 -53.89 9.38
CA GLU A 718 7.96 -53.14 10.60
C GLU A 718 9.26 -52.93 11.41
N PRO A 719 9.41 -51.81 12.13
CA PRO A 719 10.55 -51.64 13.03
C PRO A 719 10.58 -52.72 14.12
N VAL A 720 11.76 -53.31 14.35
CA VAL A 720 12.00 -54.25 15.46
C VAL A 720 12.77 -53.55 16.57
N VAL A 721 12.61 -54.04 17.81
CA VAL A 721 13.38 -53.53 18.95
C VAL A 721 14.76 -54.17 18.96
N LEU A 722 15.78 -53.39 18.63
CA LEU A 722 17.18 -53.72 18.84
C LEU A 722 17.57 -53.26 20.25
N VAL A 723 18.01 -54.18 21.10
CA VAL A 723 18.65 -53.85 22.38
C VAL A 723 20.16 -53.87 22.16
N SER A 724 20.78 -52.70 22.25
CA SER A 724 22.22 -52.53 22.06
C SER A 724 23.02 -53.24 23.17
N PRO A 725 24.34 -53.44 22.98
CA PRO A 725 25.21 -54.01 24.03
C PRO A 725 25.28 -53.21 25.34
N ASP A 726 24.82 -51.96 25.39
CA ASP A 726 24.65 -51.11 26.58
C ASP A 726 23.24 -51.12 27.16
N GLY A 727 22.33 -51.91 26.57
CA GLY A 727 20.95 -51.98 27.02
C GLY A 727 20.09 -50.81 26.57
N GLU A 728 20.53 -50.02 25.58
CA GLU A 728 19.67 -49.04 24.91
C GLU A 728 18.65 -49.79 24.05
N HIS A 729 17.37 -49.42 24.16
CA HIS A 729 16.30 -49.96 23.33
C HIS A 729 16.07 -49.06 22.13
N ILE A 730 16.23 -49.60 20.93
CA ILE A 730 16.25 -48.83 19.68
C ILE A 730 15.27 -49.45 18.69
N GLU A 731 14.34 -48.64 18.16
CA GLU A 731 13.45 -49.07 17.07
C GLU A 731 14.21 -49.01 15.73
N ALA A 732 14.55 -50.19 15.19
CA ALA A 732 15.39 -50.31 13.99
C ALA A 732 14.76 -51.20 12.93
N LEU A 733 14.99 -50.88 11.66
CA LEU A 733 14.67 -51.74 10.52
C LEU A 733 15.90 -52.55 10.14
N VAL A 734 15.78 -53.88 10.14
CA VAL A 734 16.85 -54.77 9.67
C VAL A 734 16.83 -54.78 8.14
N ARG A 735 17.91 -54.31 7.51
CA ARG A 735 18.01 -54.10 6.05
C ARG A 735 18.79 -55.19 5.31
N GLY A 736 19.64 -55.93 6.01
CA GLY A 736 20.42 -57.02 5.43
C GLY A 736 20.83 -58.00 6.51
N ALA A 737 20.56 -59.28 6.29
CA ALA A 737 20.89 -60.38 7.20
C ALA A 737 21.05 -61.66 6.38
N GLU A 738 22.23 -61.87 5.81
CA GLU A 738 22.54 -63.05 5.00
C GLU A 738 23.59 -63.90 5.71
N ALA A 739 23.31 -65.20 5.89
CA ALA A 739 24.25 -66.10 6.54
C ALA A 739 25.35 -66.52 5.56
N GLN A 740 26.59 -66.26 5.93
CA GLN A 740 27.79 -66.71 5.23
C GLN A 740 28.38 -67.91 5.97
N GLY A 741 28.61 -69.01 5.25
CA GLY A 741 29.17 -70.23 5.83
C GLY A 741 30.67 -70.08 6.09
N ARG A 742 31.13 -70.41 7.29
CA ARG A 742 32.56 -70.49 7.61
C ARG A 742 32.90 -71.94 7.92
N ARG A 743 33.73 -72.58 7.09
CA ARG A 743 34.28 -73.89 7.46
C ARG A 743 35.26 -73.70 8.61
N SER A 744 34.93 -74.24 9.78
CA SER A 744 35.89 -74.48 10.84
C SER A 744 36.80 -75.66 10.47
N GLU A 745 38.03 -75.66 10.96
CA GLU A 745 38.98 -76.78 10.84
C GLU A 745 38.33 -78.12 11.23
N ALA A 746 38.84 -79.20 10.64
CA ALA A 746 38.29 -80.56 10.73
C ALA A 746 38.05 -80.98 12.19
N GLY A 747 36.78 -81.27 12.53
CA GLY A 747 36.38 -81.77 13.84
C GLY A 747 35.48 -80.84 14.68
N ARG A 748 35.04 -79.69 14.17
CA ARG A 748 34.04 -78.82 14.84
C ARG A 748 32.76 -78.68 14.03
N ASP A 749 31.66 -78.41 14.74
CA ASP A 749 30.34 -78.17 14.15
C ASP A 749 30.33 -76.97 13.19
N LEU A 750 29.38 -76.98 12.25
CA LEU A 750 29.30 -76.02 11.14
C LEU A 750 28.81 -74.65 11.65
N GLU A 751 29.72 -73.68 11.76
CA GLU A 751 29.39 -72.32 12.20
C GLU A 751 29.06 -71.40 11.01
N TRP A 752 28.04 -70.55 11.20
CA TRP A 752 27.65 -69.52 10.24
C TRP A 752 27.86 -68.14 10.87
N LEU A 753 28.26 -67.17 10.05
CA LEU A 753 28.32 -65.76 10.42
C LEU A 753 27.26 -65.02 9.63
N MET A 754 26.43 -64.23 10.30
CA MET A 754 25.43 -63.41 9.64
C MET A 754 25.73 -61.94 9.89
N PRO A 755 26.36 -61.23 8.94
CA PRO A 755 26.37 -59.78 8.97
C PRO A 755 24.94 -59.24 8.93
N VAL A 756 24.58 -58.48 9.95
CA VAL A 756 23.32 -57.78 10.10
C VAL A 756 23.56 -56.29 9.99
N THR A 757 22.76 -55.63 9.15
CA THR A 757 22.69 -54.16 9.11
C THR A 757 21.30 -53.73 9.56
N ALA A 758 21.21 -52.99 10.65
CA ALA A 758 19.98 -52.40 11.17
C ALA A 758 20.06 -50.87 11.10
N THR A 759 18.97 -50.20 10.73
CA THR A 759 18.89 -48.74 10.64
C THR A 759 17.82 -48.23 11.58
N GLU A 760 18.17 -47.30 12.46
CA GLU A 760 17.21 -46.64 13.33
C GLU A 760 16.14 -45.92 12.49
N TYR A 761 14.88 -46.14 12.82
CA TYR A 761 13.78 -45.54 12.06
C TYR A 761 13.52 -44.10 12.48
N ARG A 762 13.68 -43.79 13.77
CA ARG A 762 13.50 -42.45 14.32
C ARG A 762 14.80 -41.64 14.22
N PRO A 763 14.72 -40.32 13.94
CA PRO A 763 15.87 -39.45 14.06
C PRO A 763 16.29 -39.31 15.53
N THR A 764 17.59 -39.32 15.81
CA THR A 764 18.14 -39.20 17.16
C THR A 764 19.01 -37.95 17.29
N ALA A 765 18.89 -37.24 18.42
CA ALA A 765 19.66 -36.04 18.74
C ALA A 765 21.02 -36.32 19.40
N GLY A 766 21.29 -37.55 19.82
CA GLY A 766 22.51 -37.94 20.54
C GLY A 766 23.70 -38.09 19.61
N THR A 767 24.73 -37.26 19.77
CA THR A 767 25.94 -37.18 18.92
C THR A 767 27.03 -38.20 19.28
N GLY A 768 27.66 -38.84 18.28
CA GLY A 768 28.96 -39.52 18.43
C GLY A 768 29.17 -40.73 17.52
N THR A 769 30.45 -41.04 17.22
CA THR A 769 30.87 -42.37 16.77
C THR A 769 31.57 -43.00 17.97
N HIS A 770 30.97 -43.98 18.63
CA HIS A 770 31.60 -44.63 19.77
C HIS A 770 32.37 -45.87 19.31
N ASN A 771 33.67 -45.74 19.03
CA ASN A 771 34.56 -46.89 19.11
C ASN A 771 34.86 -47.15 20.59
N ARG A 772 34.29 -48.21 21.16
CA ARG A 772 34.49 -48.49 22.60
C ARG A 772 35.92 -48.98 22.85
N LEU A 773 36.73 -48.11 23.45
CA LEU A 773 38.01 -48.47 24.05
C LEU A 773 37.87 -49.60 25.08
N ALA A 774 36.73 -49.70 25.77
CA ALA A 774 36.47 -50.74 26.78
C ALA A 774 36.44 -52.19 26.25
N ALA A 775 36.41 -52.38 24.92
CA ALA A 775 36.56 -53.70 24.31
C ALA A 775 38.04 -54.15 24.26
N TYR A 776 38.99 -53.22 24.25
CA TYR A 776 40.41 -53.56 24.23
C TYR A 776 40.87 -54.03 25.61
N ALA A 777 41.50 -55.20 25.68
CA ALA A 777 42.21 -55.63 26.89
C ALA A 777 43.24 -54.56 27.30
N HIS A 778 43.43 -54.32 28.59
CA HIS A 778 44.35 -53.30 29.12
C HIS A 778 45.76 -53.37 28.50
N GLN A 779 46.23 -54.57 28.12
CA GLN A 779 47.51 -54.76 27.42
C GLN A 779 47.53 -54.21 25.99
N ALA A 780 46.40 -54.22 25.27
CA ALA A 780 46.28 -53.65 23.93
C ALA A 780 46.18 -52.12 23.97
N GLN A 781 45.62 -51.55 25.04
CA GLN A 781 45.55 -50.09 25.25
C GLN A 781 46.91 -49.49 25.60
N ALA A 782 47.76 -50.23 26.31
CA ALA A 782 49.12 -49.79 26.68
C ALA A 782 50.08 -49.64 25.49
N ALA A 783 49.74 -50.18 24.31
CA ALA A 783 50.54 -50.08 23.09
C ALA A 783 50.27 -48.80 22.27
N TYR A 784 49.24 -48.02 22.61
CA TYR A 784 48.89 -46.79 21.90
C TYR A 784 49.48 -45.56 22.59
N LEU A 785 50.04 -44.64 21.81
CA LEU A 785 50.45 -43.33 22.32
C LEU A 785 49.22 -42.51 22.68
N HIS A 786 49.32 -41.63 23.68
CA HIS A 786 48.21 -40.79 24.16
C HIS A 786 47.52 -39.99 23.03
N THR A 787 48.28 -39.60 22.00
CA THR A 787 47.79 -38.91 20.80
C THR A 787 46.97 -39.79 19.85
N GLN A 788 47.16 -41.12 19.90
CA GLN A 788 46.39 -42.09 19.12
C GLN A 788 45.07 -42.46 19.82
N LEU A 789 45.06 -42.46 21.16
CA LEU A 789 43.86 -42.65 21.98
C LEU A 789 42.85 -41.50 21.86
N ALA A 790 43.32 -40.27 21.62
CA ALA A 790 42.46 -39.10 21.43
C ALA A 790 41.78 -39.01 20.04
N ARG A 791 42.17 -39.88 19.09
CA ARG A 791 41.60 -39.96 17.74
C ARG A 791 40.61 -41.12 17.54
N LEU A 792 40.52 -42.04 18.51
CA LEU A 792 39.57 -43.14 18.59
C LEU A 792 38.34 -42.72 19.38
#